data_AF-A2DER5-F1
#
_entry.id   AF-A2DER5-F1
#
_cell.length_a   1.000
_cell.length_b   1.000
_cell.length_c   1.000
_cell.angle_alpha   90.00
_cell.angle_beta   90.00
_cell.angle_gamma   90.00
#
_symmetry.space_group_name_H-M   'P 1'
#
loop_
_entity.id
_entity.type
_entity.pdbx_description
1 polymer ?
#
loop_
_entity_poly.entity_id
_entity_poly.type
_entity_poly.pdbx_seq_one_letter_code
_entity_poly.pdbx_strand_id
1 'polypeptide(L)'
;MSDIEQESNTDGEEQTISPREAELQEQIETLKQEKLDLNAQIEQIKGFMDKYKQLSTENHNILTENGKLKRDIDDLQHRLQLSSETNKDLENQLKLEKEHHDQIRSAEYATMTEHVQTTKQNFQNKIDQLQKELEAAKQQLSSKDVETKLLKSKNDRLIQSSSRYFAEKFTNVDNLIEKFENGPDMRSMQRQAQQTPSSPSGLKSPAASLNNDNQVQALKQKNAMLKDKIYDLQDQIANLKDQLKKSNQENKREVNKLQAELDAANQENAMTKENHEHEVNDLINQLKNLKAEMKEKEKEQKKENDEDDIVVVGTRDVNPEEEKNSEDELKEQHEKIQEIQERHLQEITYLQKEVREKLNAAEEKIQELEAEKAALMQELKEATDNLEDSKSIINALQAKIDSLNLLNENYSQQIGKLREILLKKQEMQNQEEEEKPENQAEQEMNKLIEQLEQKVNELSQELSEAQLKNSELVNEGNELKGENLDLKHKLEDAEDKVKELEAEAKYRDMKQQTVQETQIPPSGWQFSSFPDELQIVIDKIAHNDALQDASKVQAIYRQINDYFTKEIEKRDEKASKANKDLSDLKEKISPIIVDISIALLQTASTLDQVIEDQGAKLLDAIKRLSKENDRLSTENNKMQGVIEGIGDVFEIEPESNDELVNQVAQFKQYIEVLADKLQKTQEKVKNMKVQRQNEIAESEQKYDELEQENTKLLDQTDILKAQLDQTKSQLNKTQQQYNEMTQHLSAEISERDITLDDKVEEERTQIITNMKSKFEDEKSQMNEEIKNLKSKQVELQSEANKLNRTISELTAENDKLKSEITNQQKEFDTYKSTTEERFDKEKNEMKNHYDATIKALGQRCSELSEDIANFAEELTQSEVKYNKLQKEKQTLIEDKRKLNEEKKRIQSSVEREKMLAEALAKTKIIEEQASSNEKLLLQKMKFEDEKKKLMNYFADKFRNFFSPMKPIDDHEYRFGVEKAFDEYKKLLAADEKIRKLLNAKQGQTTPDAVAQIIVNNDIKLQ
;
A
#
# COMPACT_ATOMS: atom_id res chain seq x y z
N MET A 1 -30.12 -83.58 -11.68
CA MET A 1 -31.25 -84.21 -12.39
C MET A 1 -30.62 -84.68 -13.69
N SER A 2 -30.18 -85.93 -13.76
CA SER A 2 -31.01 -87.15 -13.69
C SER A 2 -31.95 -87.23 -14.88
N ASP A 3 -32.15 -88.35 -15.53
CA ASP A 3 -31.68 -89.75 -15.57
C ASP A 3 -32.79 -90.41 -16.46
N ILE A 4 -32.78 -91.74 -16.71
CA ILE A 4 -34.02 -92.50 -17.01
C ILE A 4 -34.69 -92.18 -18.38
N GLU A 5 -35.04 -93.12 -19.26
CA GLU A 5 -35.01 -94.60 -19.27
C GLU A 5 -34.99 -95.06 -20.77
N GLN A 6 -34.43 -96.24 -21.13
CA GLN A 6 -35.14 -97.51 -21.46
C GLN A 6 -36.28 -97.40 -22.52
N GLU A 7 -36.51 -98.35 -23.44
CA GLU A 7 -35.77 -99.57 -23.85
C GLU A 7 -36.31 -100.14 -25.19
N SER A 8 -35.67 -101.24 -25.64
CA SER A 8 -36.27 -102.36 -26.40
C SER A 8 -36.57 -102.25 -27.90
N ASN A 9 -36.27 -103.36 -28.58
CA ASN A 9 -36.64 -103.66 -29.97
C ASN A 9 -38.13 -104.01 -30.10
N THR A 10 -38.65 -103.93 -31.32
CA THR A 10 -39.46 -105.06 -31.87
C THR A 10 -39.37 -105.15 -33.38
N ASP A 11 -39.59 -106.35 -33.90
CA ASP A 11 -39.59 -106.66 -35.34
C ASP A 11 -40.77 -106.04 -36.10
N GLY A 12 -40.62 -105.99 -37.42
CA GLY A 12 -41.47 -105.24 -38.33
C GLY A 12 -42.88 -105.77 -38.60
N GLU A 13 -43.55 -105.01 -39.46
CA GLU A 13 -44.54 -105.50 -40.42
C GLU A 13 -44.59 -104.51 -41.59
N GLU A 14 -44.62 -105.02 -42.84
CA GLU A 14 -44.90 -104.19 -44.03
C GLU A 14 -46.40 -103.87 -44.12
N GLN A 15 -46.91 -103.03 -43.23
CA GLN A 15 -48.24 -102.46 -43.41
C GLN A 15 -48.17 -101.34 -44.45
N THR A 16 -48.85 -101.53 -45.57
CA THR A 16 -48.88 -100.57 -46.68
C THR A 16 -49.63 -99.29 -46.26
N ILE A 17 -48.85 -98.32 -45.76
CA ILE A 17 -49.28 -96.98 -45.37
C ILE A 17 -50.20 -96.42 -46.45
N SER A 18 -51.44 -96.10 -46.08
CA SER A 18 -52.40 -95.48 -46.99
C SER A 18 -51.85 -94.13 -47.46
N PRO A 19 -52.05 -93.68 -48.72
CA PRO A 19 -51.51 -92.38 -49.16
C PRO A 19 -51.92 -91.21 -48.25
N ARG A 20 -53.07 -91.32 -47.59
CA ARG A 20 -53.58 -90.39 -46.56
C ARG A 20 -52.69 -90.30 -45.32
N GLU A 21 -52.06 -91.41 -44.92
CA GLU A 21 -51.18 -91.50 -43.75
C GLU A 21 -49.77 -91.00 -44.09
N ALA A 22 -49.31 -91.20 -45.33
CA ALA A 22 -48.08 -90.59 -45.84
C ALA A 22 -48.20 -89.05 -45.90
N GLU A 23 -49.31 -88.52 -46.44
CA GLU A 23 -49.64 -87.08 -46.41
C GLU A 23 -49.69 -86.54 -44.97
N LEU A 24 -50.24 -87.30 -44.01
CA LEU A 24 -50.26 -86.93 -42.59
C LEU A 24 -48.88 -86.95 -41.95
N GLN A 25 -48.02 -87.92 -42.28
CA GLN A 25 -46.62 -87.92 -41.81
C GLN A 25 -45.83 -86.75 -42.38
N GLU A 26 -45.98 -86.42 -43.67
CA GLU A 26 -45.33 -85.26 -44.30
C GLU A 26 -45.80 -83.94 -43.67
N GLN A 27 -47.09 -83.80 -43.38
CA GLN A 27 -47.63 -82.64 -42.63
C GLN A 27 -47.10 -82.59 -41.19
N ILE A 28 -47.00 -83.73 -40.50
CA ILE A 28 -46.43 -83.79 -39.14
C ILE A 28 -44.94 -83.41 -39.15
N GLU A 29 -44.16 -83.87 -40.13
CA GLU A 29 -42.75 -83.50 -40.25
C GLU A 29 -42.57 -82.02 -40.60
N THR A 30 -43.41 -81.49 -41.49
CA THR A 30 -43.46 -80.04 -41.79
C THR A 30 -43.78 -79.23 -40.54
N LEU A 31 -44.79 -79.62 -39.76
CA LEU A 31 -45.18 -78.94 -38.51
C LEU A 31 -44.11 -79.09 -37.40
N LYS A 32 -43.35 -80.19 -37.36
CA LYS A 32 -42.15 -80.30 -36.49
C LYS A 32 -41.07 -79.31 -36.91
N GLN A 33 -40.83 -79.17 -38.22
CA GLN A 33 -39.84 -78.26 -38.79
C GLN A 33 -40.20 -76.80 -38.49
N GLU A 34 -41.45 -76.40 -38.79
CA GLU A 34 -41.97 -75.07 -38.43
C GLU A 34 -41.88 -74.81 -36.93
N LYS A 35 -42.22 -75.79 -36.08
CA LYS A 35 -42.07 -75.66 -34.62
C LYS A 35 -40.61 -75.52 -34.17
N LEU A 36 -39.65 -76.15 -34.85
CA LEU A 36 -38.22 -75.98 -34.59
C LEU A 36 -37.76 -74.57 -34.97
N ASP A 37 -38.12 -74.09 -36.16
CA ASP A 37 -37.77 -72.75 -36.63
C ASP A 37 -38.41 -71.65 -35.76
N LEU A 38 -39.66 -71.84 -35.33
CA LEU A 38 -40.37 -70.90 -34.47
C LEU A 38 -39.79 -70.89 -33.04
N ASN A 39 -39.33 -72.04 -32.51
CA ASN A 39 -38.55 -72.09 -31.28
C ASN A 39 -37.18 -71.39 -31.43
N ALA A 40 -36.48 -71.57 -32.56
CA ALA A 40 -35.21 -70.89 -32.82
C ALA A 40 -35.39 -69.36 -32.92
N GLN A 41 -36.48 -68.89 -33.54
CA GLN A 41 -36.85 -67.47 -33.55
C GLN A 41 -37.19 -66.95 -32.15
N ILE A 42 -37.92 -67.71 -31.32
CA ILE A 42 -38.17 -67.37 -29.92
C ILE A 42 -36.86 -67.24 -29.13
N GLU A 43 -35.89 -68.15 -29.34
CA GLU A 43 -34.59 -68.10 -28.66
C GLU A 43 -33.75 -66.89 -29.09
N GLN A 44 -33.79 -66.52 -30.38
CA GLN A 44 -33.20 -65.27 -30.87
C GLN A 44 -33.88 -64.04 -30.26
N ILE A 45 -35.22 -64.02 -30.16
CA ILE A 45 -35.99 -62.93 -29.54
C ILE A 45 -35.64 -62.77 -28.05
N LYS A 46 -35.48 -63.87 -27.30
CA LYS A 46 -34.95 -63.82 -25.92
C LYS A 46 -33.56 -63.18 -25.89
N GLY A 47 -32.64 -63.64 -26.76
CA GLY A 47 -31.29 -63.09 -26.86
C GLY A 47 -31.23 -61.60 -27.20
N PHE A 48 -32.14 -61.10 -28.04
CA PHE A 48 -32.32 -59.66 -28.29
C PHE A 48 -32.91 -58.93 -27.07
N MET A 49 -33.90 -59.53 -26.40
CA MET A 49 -34.54 -58.94 -25.22
C MET A 49 -33.58 -58.82 -24.03
N ASP A 50 -32.69 -59.78 -23.83
CA ASP A 50 -31.69 -59.71 -22.75
C ASP A 50 -30.56 -58.74 -23.07
N LYS A 51 -30.13 -58.63 -24.34
CA LYS A 51 -29.25 -57.54 -24.79
C LYS A 51 -29.91 -56.16 -24.62
N TYR A 52 -31.21 -56.04 -24.88
CA TYR A 52 -31.97 -54.82 -24.65
C TYR A 52 -32.03 -54.45 -23.16
N LYS A 53 -32.25 -55.42 -22.25
CA LYS A 53 -32.18 -55.20 -20.80
C LYS A 53 -30.77 -54.73 -20.37
N GLN A 54 -29.72 -55.34 -20.90
CA GLN A 54 -28.33 -54.92 -20.63
C GLN A 54 -28.10 -53.47 -21.08
N LEU A 55 -28.38 -53.13 -22.33
CA LEU A 55 -28.28 -51.76 -22.86
C LEU A 55 -29.17 -50.76 -22.10
N SER A 56 -30.37 -51.16 -21.66
CA SER A 56 -31.23 -50.30 -20.84
C SER A 56 -30.68 -50.06 -19.43
N THR A 57 -29.97 -51.04 -18.86
CA THR A 57 -29.33 -50.93 -17.55
C THR A 57 -28.06 -50.07 -17.64
N GLU A 58 -27.26 -50.28 -18.69
CA GLU A 58 -26.06 -49.51 -19.00
C GLU A 58 -26.40 -48.03 -19.26
N ASN A 59 -27.42 -47.75 -20.09
CA ASN A 59 -27.92 -46.38 -20.27
C ASN A 59 -28.44 -45.75 -18.97
N HIS A 60 -29.11 -46.51 -18.09
CA HIS A 60 -29.57 -45.99 -16.80
C HIS A 60 -28.39 -45.65 -15.87
N ASN A 61 -27.34 -46.46 -15.87
CA ASN A 61 -26.11 -46.19 -15.13
C ASN A 61 -25.39 -44.94 -15.67
N ILE A 62 -25.21 -44.84 -16.99
CA ILE A 62 -24.59 -43.69 -17.66
C ILE A 62 -25.39 -42.39 -17.41
N LEU A 63 -26.73 -42.46 -17.42
CA LEU A 63 -27.59 -41.32 -17.09
C LEU A 63 -27.44 -40.88 -15.62
N THR A 64 -27.31 -41.86 -14.71
CA THR A 64 -27.09 -41.62 -13.28
C THR A 64 -25.71 -41.05 -13.00
N GLU A 65 -24.68 -41.49 -13.74
CA GLU A 65 -23.31 -41.00 -13.65
C GLU A 65 -23.18 -39.58 -14.21
N ASN A 66 -23.75 -39.28 -15.38
CA ASN A 66 -23.90 -37.91 -15.88
C ASN A 66 -24.65 -37.03 -14.87
N GLY A 67 -25.69 -37.57 -14.22
CA GLY A 67 -26.45 -36.88 -13.17
C GLY A 67 -25.67 -36.61 -11.87
N LYS A 68 -24.55 -37.31 -11.63
CA LYS A 68 -23.58 -36.99 -10.57
C LYS A 68 -22.55 -35.98 -11.06
N LEU A 69 -21.83 -36.32 -12.14
CA LEU A 69 -20.79 -35.48 -12.74
C LEU A 69 -21.27 -34.05 -13.00
N LYS A 70 -22.53 -33.87 -13.41
CA LYS A 70 -23.11 -32.53 -13.56
C LYS A 70 -23.22 -31.76 -12.24
N ARG A 71 -23.65 -32.40 -11.14
CA ARG A 71 -23.70 -31.77 -9.81
C ARG A 71 -22.30 -31.47 -9.29
N ASP A 72 -21.34 -32.35 -9.57
CA ASP A 72 -19.95 -32.17 -9.18
C ASP A 72 -19.33 -30.97 -9.96
N ILE A 73 -19.70 -30.79 -11.23
CA ILE A 73 -19.39 -29.59 -12.02
C ILE A 73 -20.08 -28.35 -11.44
N ASP A 74 -21.37 -28.42 -11.11
CA ASP A 74 -22.13 -27.31 -10.54
C ASP A 74 -21.55 -26.85 -9.17
N ASP A 75 -21.12 -27.79 -8.30
CA ASP A 75 -20.41 -27.49 -7.04
C ASP A 75 -19.02 -26.87 -7.29
N LEU A 76 -18.23 -27.44 -8.21
CA LEU A 76 -16.91 -26.91 -8.55
C LEU A 76 -17.00 -25.50 -9.16
N GLN A 77 -18.04 -25.21 -9.96
CA GLN A 77 -18.31 -23.86 -10.47
C GLN A 77 -18.69 -22.90 -9.34
N HIS A 78 -19.59 -23.30 -8.44
CA HIS A 78 -19.99 -22.49 -7.29
C HIS A 78 -18.80 -22.18 -6.34
N ARG A 79 -17.94 -23.18 -6.10
CA ARG A 79 -16.71 -23.01 -5.30
C ARG A 79 -15.65 -22.17 -6.00
N LEU A 80 -15.53 -22.26 -7.32
CA LEU A 80 -14.67 -21.40 -8.12
C LEU A 80 -15.17 -19.94 -8.09
N GLN A 81 -16.48 -19.72 -8.18
CA GLN A 81 -17.09 -18.39 -8.03
C GLN A 81 -16.80 -17.80 -6.64
N LEU A 82 -17.09 -18.53 -5.56
CA LEU A 82 -16.78 -18.11 -4.18
C LEU A 82 -15.29 -17.78 -3.99
N SER A 83 -14.39 -18.58 -4.57
CA SER A 83 -12.95 -18.32 -4.55
C SER A 83 -12.57 -17.05 -5.34
N SER A 84 -13.20 -16.82 -6.49
CA SER A 84 -13.00 -15.62 -7.30
C SER A 84 -13.55 -14.35 -6.65
N GLU A 85 -14.68 -14.44 -5.95
CA GLU A 85 -15.27 -13.35 -5.16
C GLU A 85 -14.38 -13.04 -3.96
N THR A 86 -13.96 -14.06 -3.20
CA THR A 86 -13.01 -13.91 -2.07
C THR A 86 -11.69 -13.26 -2.51
N ASN A 87 -11.11 -13.69 -3.64
CA ASN A 87 -9.89 -13.06 -4.17
C ASN A 87 -10.11 -11.60 -4.56
N LYS A 88 -11.26 -11.26 -5.17
CA LYS A 88 -11.61 -9.89 -5.54
C LYS A 88 -11.79 -9.00 -4.30
N ASP A 89 -12.37 -9.54 -3.23
CA ASP A 89 -12.53 -8.82 -1.96
C ASP A 89 -11.19 -8.64 -1.23
N LEU A 90 -10.28 -9.61 -1.31
CA LEU A 90 -8.90 -9.46 -0.84
C LEU A 90 -8.11 -8.43 -1.67
N GLU A 91 -8.29 -8.37 -3.00
CA GLU A 91 -7.72 -7.31 -3.84
C GLU A 91 -8.29 -5.92 -3.49
N ASN A 92 -9.59 -5.83 -3.21
CA ASN A 92 -10.25 -4.61 -2.74
C ASN A 92 -9.71 -4.17 -1.36
N GLN A 93 -9.57 -5.09 -0.40
CA GLN A 93 -8.97 -4.81 0.90
C GLN A 93 -7.52 -4.35 0.77
N LEU A 94 -6.69 -5.04 -0.02
CA LEU A 94 -5.30 -4.65 -0.28
C LEU A 94 -5.20 -3.28 -0.95
N LYS A 95 -6.18 -2.89 -1.77
CA LYS A 95 -6.25 -1.56 -2.39
C LYS A 95 -6.64 -0.48 -1.37
N LEU A 96 -7.65 -0.73 -0.53
CA LEU A 96 -8.06 0.17 0.55
C LEU A 96 -6.95 0.35 1.59
N GLU A 97 -6.24 -0.71 1.95
CA GLU A 97 -5.11 -0.67 2.89
C GLU A 97 -3.92 0.14 2.34
N LYS A 98 -3.65 0.05 1.03
CA LYS A 98 -2.69 0.93 0.34
C LYS A 98 -3.13 2.39 0.32
N GLU A 99 -4.39 2.65 -0.03
CA GLU A 99 -4.96 4.02 -0.05
C GLU A 99 -4.93 4.64 1.36
N HIS A 100 -5.22 3.86 2.39
CA HIS A 100 -5.11 4.25 3.80
C HIS A 100 -3.64 4.49 4.23
N HIS A 101 -2.70 3.63 3.84
CA HIS A 101 -1.28 3.83 4.13
C HIS A 101 -0.69 5.06 3.43
N ASP A 102 -1.09 5.34 2.20
CA ASP A 102 -0.65 6.53 1.47
C ASP A 102 -1.32 7.81 2.02
N GLN A 103 -2.56 7.74 2.52
CA GLN A 103 -3.19 8.82 3.28
C GLN A 103 -2.45 9.11 4.61
N ILE A 104 -2.14 8.07 5.41
CA ILE A 104 -1.34 8.22 6.64
C ILE A 104 0.02 8.84 6.31
N ARG A 105 0.74 8.31 5.32
CA ARG A 105 2.05 8.83 4.94
C ARG A 105 1.96 10.28 4.45
N SER A 106 0.87 10.65 3.76
CA SER A 106 0.60 12.04 3.36
C SER A 106 0.34 12.96 4.55
N ALA A 107 -0.35 12.49 5.59
CA ALA A 107 -0.56 13.24 6.83
C ALA A 107 0.72 13.38 7.67
N GLU A 108 1.53 12.33 7.74
CA GLU A 108 2.88 12.35 8.33
C GLU A 108 3.80 13.35 7.60
N TYR A 109 3.79 13.36 6.27
CA TYR A 109 4.53 14.37 5.49
C TYR A 109 4.02 15.80 5.72
N ALA A 110 2.71 16.01 5.83
CA ALA A 110 2.13 17.32 6.10
C ALA A 110 2.54 17.84 7.50
N THR A 111 2.33 17.05 8.54
CA THR A 111 2.68 17.38 9.92
C THR A 111 4.19 17.56 10.14
N MET A 112 5.03 16.72 9.49
CA MET A 112 6.48 16.91 9.49
C MET A 112 6.90 18.20 8.78
N THR A 113 6.24 18.57 7.68
CA THR A 113 6.49 19.84 6.97
C THR A 113 6.09 21.04 7.83
N GLU A 114 4.93 20.98 8.49
CA GLU A 114 4.47 22.00 9.44
C GLU A 114 5.42 22.15 10.63
N HIS A 115 5.93 21.05 11.19
CA HIS A 115 6.90 21.08 12.27
C HIS A 115 8.25 21.67 11.82
N VAL A 116 8.73 21.33 10.62
CA VAL A 116 9.93 21.93 10.02
C VAL A 116 9.74 23.43 9.79
N GLN A 117 8.58 23.85 9.30
CA GLN A 117 8.26 25.26 9.06
C GLN A 117 8.14 26.05 10.37
N THR A 118 7.52 25.47 11.41
CA THR A 118 7.43 26.04 12.76
C THR A 118 8.82 26.18 13.38
N THR A 119 9.67 25.16 13.29
CA THR A 119 11.08 25.21 13.74
C THR A 119 11.87 26.29 12.99
N LYS A 120 11.70 26.40 11.66
CA LYS A 120 12.32 27.46 10.84
C LYS A 120 11.85 28.86 11.28
N GLN A 121 10.56 29.04 11.57
CA GLN A 121 10.03 30.32 12.04
C GLN A 121 10.50 30.67 13.45
N ASN A 122 10.64 29.68 14.34
CA ASN A 122 11.24 29.86 15.66
C ASN A 122 12.71 30.29 15.57
N PHE A 123 13.51 29.70 14.65
CA PHE A 123 14.86 30.17 14.38
C PHE A 123 14.90 31.57 13.76
N GLN A 124 13.98 31.91 12.85
CA GLN A 124 13.88 33.27 12.32
C GLN A 124 13.56 34.29 13.41
N ASN A 125 12.57 34.01 14.27
CA ASN A 125 12.23 34.86 15.42
C ASN A 125 13.45 35.05 16.35
N LYS A 126 14.28 34.01 16.53
CA LYS A 126 15.53 34.07 17.32
C LYS A 126 16.60 34.92 16.65
N ILE A 127 16.74 34.83 15.33
CA ILE A 127 17.64 35.66 14.52
C ILE A 127 17.21 37.13 14.59
N ASP A 128 15.91 37.42 14.41
CA ASP A 128 15.35 38.77 14.46
C ASP A 128 15.50 39.40 15.86
N GLN A 129 15.34 38.59 16.92
CA GLN A 129 15.66 39.01 18.29
C GLN A 129 17.14 39.38 18.44
N LEU A 130 18.06 38.51 18.01
CA LEU A 130 19.50 38.76 18.10
C LEU A 130 19.94 39.96 17.26
N GLN A 131 19.34 40.19 16.09
CA GLN A 131 19.57 41.40 15.28
C GLN A 131 19.08 42.66 16.00
N LYS A 132 17.94 42.61 16.69
CA LYS A 132 17.40 43.72 17.48
C LYS A 132 18.25 44.02 18.71
N GLU A 133 18.78 43.01 19.38
CA GLU A 133 19.72 43.13 20.49
C GLU A 133 21.07 43.70 20.02
N LEU A 134 21.59 43.24 18.88
CA LEU A 134 22.78 43.79 18.22
C LEU A 134 22.59 45.28 17.87
N GLU A 135 21.43 45.67 17.32
CA GLU A 135 21.17 47.06 16.94
C GLU A 135 20.99 47.96 18.18
N ALA A 136 20.37 47.45 19.25
CA ALA A 136 20.32 48.14 20.54
C ALA A 136 21.73 48.34 21.14
N ALA A 137 22.61 47.33 21.04
CA ALA A 137 24.00 47.44 21.47
C ALA A 137 24.80 48.46 20.64
N LYS A 138 24.60 48.51 19.31
CA LYS A 138 25.18 49.56 18.45
C LYS A 138 24.69 50.96 18.84
N GLN A 139 23.41 51.12 19.16
CA GLN A 139 22.86 52.41 19.60
C GLN A 139 23.41 52.83 20.97
N GLN A 140 23.59 51.89 21.91
CA GLN A 140 24.27 52.18 23.17
C GLN A 140 25.74 52.56 22.94
N LEU A 141 26.45 51.85 22.05
CA LEU A 141 27.83 52.16 21.70
C LEU A 141 27.97 53.54 21.06
N SER A 142 27.07 53.93 20.15
CA SER A 142 27.08 55.27 19.55
C SER A 142 26.74 56.36 20.56
N SER A 143 25.82 56.10 21.49
CA SER A 143 25.53 56.99 22.63
C SER A 143 26.75 57.15 23.56
N LYS A 144 27.48 56.06 23.84
CA LYS A 144 28.71 56.07 24.65
C LYS A 144 29.89 56.73 23.94
N ASP A 145 30.00 56.60 22.62
CA ASP A 145 30.96 57.34 21.80
C ASP A 145 30.64 58.85 21.78
N VAL A 146 29.37 59.23 21.65
CA VAL A 146 28.93 60.64 21.78
C VAL A 146 29.19 61.17 23.19
N GLU A 147 28.91 60.40 24.24
CA GLU A 147 29.24 60.77 25.62
C GLU A 147 30.76 60.90 25.83
N THR A 148 31.56 59.99 25.28
CA THR A 148 33.03 60.03 25.35
C THR A 148 33.59 61.22 24.57
N LYS A 149 33.04 61.56 23.40
CA LYS A 149 33.38 62.77 22.63
C LYS A 149 32.96 64.05 23.36
N LEU A 150 31.82 64.03 24.07
CA LEU A 150 31.38 65.13 24.92
C LEU A 150 32.29 65.30 26.14
N LEU A 151 32.69 64.20 26.80
CA LEU A 151 33.65 64.19 27.92
C LEU A 151 35.03 64.63 27.47
N LYS A 152 35.52 64.16 26.32
CA LYS A 152 36.77 64.64 25.72
C LYS A 152 36.69 66.12 25.41
N SER A 153 35.62 66.61 24.77
CA SER A 153 35.43 68.05 24.54
C SER A 153 35.30 68.87 25.82
N LYS A 154 34.72 68.31 26.90
CA LYS A 154 34.71 68.93 28.24
C LYS A 154 36.12 68.99 28.82
N ASN A 155 36.92 67.92 28.70
CA ASN A 155 38.30 67.87 29.16
C ASN A 155 39.21 68.81 28.35
N ASP A 156 39.07 68.86 27.02
CA ASP A 156 39.76 69.81 26.14
C ASP A 156 39.40 71.27 26.50
N ARG A 157 38.13 71.54 26.83
CA ARG A 157 37.68 72.86 27.33
C ARG A 157 38.18 73.15 28.73
N LEU A 158 38.28 72.16 29.61
CA LEU A 158 38.84 72.29 30.96
C LEU A 158 40.33 72.63 30.85
N ILE A 159 41.09 71.84 30.07
CA ILE A 159 42.50 72.06 29.73
C ILE A 159 42.69 73.46 29.13
N GLN A 160 41.88 73.88 28.15
CA GLN A 160 41.99 75.25 27.59
C GLN A 160 41.62 76.35 28.61
N SER A 161 40.59 76.15 29.43
CA SER A 161 40.14 77.16 30.39
C SER A 161 41.14 77.32 31.53
N SER A 162 41.64 76.21 32.08
CA SER A 162 42.73 76.18 33.04
C SER A 162 44.04 76.71 32.45
N SER A 163 44.36 76.38 31.20
CA SER A 163 45.57 76.94 30.54
C SER A 163 45.49 78.46 30.38
N ARG A 164 44.27 79.01 30.18
CA ARG A 164 44.04 80.46 30.20
C ARG A 164 44.06 81.06 31.60
N TYR A 165 43.60 80.32 32.61
CA TYR A 165 43.51 80.78 34.00
C TYR A 165 44.89 80.80 34.69
N PHE A 166 45.67 79.73 34.55
CA PHE A 166 47.01 79.60 35.12
C PHE A 166 48.12 80.14 34.20
N ALA A 167 47.80 80.55 32.96
CA ALA A 167 48.73 81.00 31.92
C ALA A 167 49.82 79.98 31.53
N GLU A 168 49.59 78.70 31.81
CA GLU A 168 50.50 77.57 31.60
C GLU A 168 49.83 76.54 30.67
N LYS A 169 50.59 75.70 29.95
CA LYS A 169 50.00 74.72 29.01
C LYS A 169 49.89 73.34 29.63
N PHE A 170 48.67 72.89 29.88
CA PHE A 170 48.38 71.50 30.26
C PHE A 170 48.17 70.63 29.02
N THR A 171 48.74 69.42 29.01
CA THR A 171 48.67 68.46 27.88
C THR A 171 47.59 67.38 28.03
N ASN A 172 47.16 67.14 29.26
CA ASN A 172 46.14 66.18 29.71
C ASN A 172 45.45 66.77 30.94
N VAL A 173 44.50 66.03 31.53
CA VAL A 173 43.83 66.44 32.78
C VAL A 173 44.71 66.16 34.00
N ASP A 174 45.59 65.17 33.93
CA ASP A 174 46.39 64.71 35.07
C ASP A 174 47.46 65.74 35.46
N ASN A 175 48.14 66.35 34.48
CA ASN A 175 49.08 67.46 34.73
C ASN A 175 48.36 68.74 35.23
N LEU A 176 47.03 68.83 35.08
CA LEU A 176 46.23 69.90 35.70
C LEU A 176 45.87 69.55 37.15
N ILE A 177 45.58 68.28 37.45
CA ILE A 177 45.36 67.79 38.82
C ILE A 177 46.63 67.98 39.66
N GLU A 178 47.79 67.56 39.14
CA GLU A 178 49.10 67.76 39.77
C GLU A 178 49.38 69.25 40.09
N LYS A 179 48.87 70.18 39.26
CA LYS A 179 48.97 71.62 39.49
C LYS A 179 48.02 72.14 40.59
N PHE A 180 46.83 71.55 40.71
CA PHE A 180 45.91 71.85 41.82
C PHE A 180 46.40 71.27 43.15
N GLU A 181 47.09 70.13 43.14
CA GLU A 181 47.65 69.50 44.34
C GLU A 181 48.89 70.24 44.88
N ASN A 182 49.63 70.95 44.01
CA ASN A 182 50.88 71.65 44.36
C ASN A 182 50.79 73.20 44.30
N GLY A 183 49.57 73.76 44.21
CA GLY A 183 49.34 75.22 44.09
C GLY A 183 48.72 75.86 45.35
N PRO A 184 49.05 77.12 45.69
CA PRO A 184 48.51 77.78 46.88
C PRO A 184 47.03 78.21 46.74
N ASP A 185 46.27 78.11 47.83
CA ASP A 185 44.84 78.47 47.93
C ASP A 185 44.57 79.93 47.56
N MET A 186 43.61 80.15 46.65
CA MET A 186 42.89 81.43 46.53
C MET A 186 41.47 81.22 46.00
N ARG A 187 40.49 81.72 46.77
CA ARG A 187 39.05 81.70 46.45
C ARG A 187 38.63 82.89 45.56
N SER A 188 37.37 82.85 45.10
CA SER A 188 36.64 83.80 44.22
C SER A 188 36.75 83.51 42.71
N MET A 189 35.75 83.82 41.86
CA MET A 189 34.55 84.67 42.04
C MET A 189 33.26 84.07 41.40
N GLN A 190 32.29 84.88 40.92
CA GLN A 190 30.85 84.54 40.85
C GLN A 190 30.15 84.63 39.46
N ARG A 191 29.09 83.80 39.27
CA ARG A 191 27.77 84.06 38.60
C ARG A 191 27.48 83.90 37.06
N GLN A 192 26.37 83.18 36.78
CA GLN A 192 25.20 83.49 35.88
C GLN A 192 25.14 83.19 34.33
N ALA A 193 24.56 82.02 33.97
CA ALA A 193 23.24 81.75 33.28
C ALA A 193 22.89 82.06 31.76
N GLN A 194 21.90 81.28 31.23
CA GLN A 194 21.02 81.42 30.00
C GLN A 194 21.58 81.03 28.58
N GLN A 195 20.85 80.65 27.48
CA GLN A 195 19.50 80.05 27.17
C GLN A 195 19.29 79.61 25.65
N THR A 196 18.77 78.39 25.33
CA THR A 196 17.93 77.96 24.12
C THR A 196 18.43 78.19 22.64
N PRO A 197 17.71 77.98 21.48
CA PRO A 197 16.42 77.28 21.09
C PRO A 197 16.31 76.51 19.69
N SER A 198 15.15 75.84 19.40
CA SER A 198 14.36 75.78 18.09
C SER A 198 14.52 74.73 16.92
N SER A 199 13.47 74.62 16.06
CA SER A 199 13.14 73.71 14.89
C SER A 199 11.97 74.33 14.03
N PRO A 200 11.12 73.71 13.11
CA PRO A 200 10.91 72.33 12.55
C PRO A 200 10.45 72.24 11.02
N SER A 201 9.64 71.22 10.61
CA SER A 201 8.79 71.05 9.36
C SER A 201 9.41 70.52 8.03
N GLY A 202 8.71 69.96 6.99
CA GLY A 202 7.28 69.56 6.76
C GLY A 202 6.89 69.29 5.26
N LEU A 203 5.61 68.91 4.93
CA LEU A 203 4.92 68.77 3.58
C LEU A 203 5.20 67.48 2.71
N LYS A 204 4.45 67.05 1.64
CA LYS A 204 3.00 67.00 1.19
C LYS A 204 2.84 66.11 -0.12
N SER A 205 1.63 65.73 -0.61
CA SER A 205 1.37 64.76 -1.74
C SER A 205 0.15 65.05 -2.72
N PRO A 206 -0.04 64.30 -3.87
CA PRO A 206 -1.07 64.49 -4.96
C PRO A 206 -1.93 63.24 -5.40
N ALA A 207 -2.82 63.33 -6.43
CA ALA A 207 -3.65 62.21 -7.01
C ALA A 207 -4.29 62.44 -8.43
N ALA A 208 -5.07 61.48 -8.98
CA ALA A 208 -5.73 61.47 -10.32
C ALA A 208 -7.15 60.78 -10.35
N SER A 209 -7.82 60.62 -11.52
CA SER A 209 -9.28 60.34 -11.63
C SER A 209 -9.83 59.83 -13.01
N LEU A 210 -11.10 59.32 -13.03
CA LEU A 210 -12.06 59.03 -14.16
C LEU A 210 -11.94 57.69 -14.94
N ASN A 211 -12.94 57.20 -15.72
CA ASN A 211 -14.41 56.99 -15.55
C ASN A 211 -14.99 56.08 -16.68
N ASN A 212 -16.16 55.40 -16.51
CA ASN A 212 -16.90 54.67 -17.58
C ASN A 212 -18.39 54.31 -17.20
N ASP A 213 -19.34 55.25 -17.24
CA ASP A 213 -20.56 55.19 -16.38
C ASP A 213 -21.60 54.06 -16.61
N ASN A 214 -21.83 53.55 -17.83
CA ASN A 214 -22.90 52.53 -18.04
C ASN A 214 -22.48 51.13 -17.57
N GLN A 215 -21.22 50.74 -17.79
CA GLN A 215 -20.68 49.52 -17.18
C GLN A 215 -20.58 49.69 -15.65
N VAL A 216 -20.26 50.91 -15.22
CA VAL A 216 -20.26 51.32 -13.81
C VAL A 216 -21.64 51.22 -13.15
N GLN A 217 -22.80 51.18 -13.83
CA GLN A 217 -24.08 51.00 -13.13
C GLN A 217 -24.33 49.55 -12.71
N ALA A 218 -24.07 48.57 -13.60
CA ALA A 218 -24.06 47.15 -13.23
C ALA A 218 -22.94 46.84 -12.23
N LEU A 219 -21.76 47.43 -12.41
CA LEU A 219 -20.68 47.36 -11.42
C LEU A 219 -21.02 48.13 -10.13
N LYS A 220 -21.92 49.12 -10.10
CA LYS A 220 -22.39 49.79 -8.87
C LYS A 220 -23.30 48.87 -8.06
N GLN A 221 -24.17 48.06 -8.70
CA GLN A 221 -24.92 47.01 -8.01
C GLN A 221 -24.00 45.86 -7.55
N LYS A 222 -23.07 45.38 -8.40
CA LYS A 222 -22.12 44.34 -8.00
C LYS A 222 -21.16 44.84 -6.92
N ASN A 223 -20.73 46.11 -6.95
CA ASN A 223 -19.99 46.77 -5.86
C ASN A 223 -20.86 47.11 -4.65
N ALA A 224 -22.20 47.17 -4.74
CA ALA A 224 -23.06 47.29 -3.57
C ALA A 224 -23.09 45.95 -2.84
N MET A 225 -23.46 44.86 -3.53
CA MET A 225 -23.41 43.50 -2.97
C MET A 225 -22.01 43.10 -2.48
N LEU A 226 -20.95 43.47 -3.21
CA LEU A 226 -19.57 43.27 -2.74
C LEU A 226 -19.20 44.21 -1.59
N LYS A 227 -19.76 45.43 -1.49
CA LYS A 227 -19.54 46.29 -0.31
C LYS A 227 -20.27 45.78 0.91
N ASP A 228 -21.50 45.29 0.77
CA ASP A 228 -22.28 44.70 1.84
C ASP A 228 -21.57 43.42 2.32
N LYS A 229 -21.15 42.54 1.40
CA LYS A 229 -20.34 41.36 1.74
C LYS A 229 -18.94 41.72 2.28
N ILE A 230 -18.34 42.85 1.87
CA ILE A 230 -17.11 43.39 2.48
C ILE A 230 -17.40 43.96 3.88
N TYR A 231 -18.57 44.55 4.14
CA TYR A 231 -18.99 44.99 5.47
C TYR A 231 -19.24 43.78 6.39
N ASP A 232 -19.93 42.74 5.91
CA ASP A 232 -20.11 41.48 6.64
C ASP A 232 -18.77 40.80 6.94
N LEU A 233 -17.85 40.74 5.96
CA LEU A 233 -16.50 40.22 6.16
C LEU A 233 -15.65 41.14 7.06
N GLN A 234 -15.83 42.46 7.02
CA GLN A 234 -15.16 43.39 7.94
C GLN A 234 -15.69 43.28 9.36
N ASP A 235 -16.98 43.01 9.55
CA ASP A 235 -17.58 42.77 10.87
C ASP A 235 -17.20 41.37 11.39
N GLN A 236 -17.15 40.34 10.55
CA GLN A 236 -16.57 39.04 10.91
C GLN A 236 -15.09 39.16 11.27
N ILE A 237 -14.28 39.91 10.49
CA ILE A 237 -12.88 40.21 10.83
C ILE A 237 -12.79 41.04 12.12
N ALA A 238 -13.71 41.97 12.37
CA ALA A 238 -13.73 42.74 13.61
C ALA A 238 -14.06 41.86 14.83
N ASN A 239 -15.07 41.00 14.72
CA ASN A 239 -15.46 40.04 15.75
C ASN A 239 -14.35 39.02 16.02
N LEU A 240 -13.74 38.41 14.99
CA LEU A 240 -12.59 37.52 15.12
C LEU A 240 -11.38 38.24 15.73
N LYS A 241 -11.14 39.50 15.37
CA LYS A 241 -10.06 40.32 15.92
C LYS A 241 -10.31 40.71 17.38
N ASP A 242 -11.56 40.94 17.80
CA ASP A 242 -11.89 41.19 19.20
C ASP A 242 -11.96 39.91 20.04
N GLN A 243 -12.32 38.75 19.45
CA GLN A 243 -12.14 37.43 20.07
C GLN A 243 -10.65 37.12 20.27
N LEU A 244 -9.83 37.26 19.24
CA LEU A 244 -8.37 37.07 19.30
C LEU A 244 -7.72 38.07 20.27
N LYS A 245 -8.26 39.28 20.41
CA LYS A 245 -7.82 40.27 21.41
C LYS A 245 -8.27 39.92 22.84
N LYS A 246 -9.43 39.31 23.05
CA LYS A 246 -9.85 38.75 24.36
C LYS A 246 -8.96 37.58 24.76
N SER A 247 -8.80 36.58 23.89
CA SER A 247 -7.90 35.45 24.12
C SER A 247 -6.46 35.90 24.36
N ASN A 248 -5.91 36.86 23.60
CA ASN A 248 -4.59 37.42 23.90
C ASN A 248 -4.53 38.22 25.22
N GLN A 249 -5.64 38.78 25.71
CA GLN A 249 -5.70 39.42 27.04
C GLN A 249 -5.81 38.38 28.16
N GLU A 250 -6.50 37.25 27.92
CA GLU A 250 -6.62 36.13 28.86
C GLU A 250 -5.28 35.38 28.97
N ASN A 251 -4.69 34.95 27.85
CA ASN A 251 -3.35 34.37 27.79
C ASN A 251 -2.31 35.31 28.42
N LYS A 252 -2.41 36.64 28.21
CA LYS A 252 -1.51 37.61 28.86
C LYS A 252 -1.75 37.76 30.36
N ARG A 253 -2.98 37.61 30.86
CA ARG A 253 -3.25 37.55 32.31
C ARG A 253 -2.67 36.28 32.92
N GLU A 254 -2.77 35.16 32.22
CA GLU A 254 -2.26 33.87 32.68
C GLU A 254 -0.72 33.82 32.66
N VAL A 255 -0.08 34.31 31.59
CA VAL A 255 1.38 34.52 31.57
C VAL A 255 1.83 35.48 32.67
N ASN A 256 1.10 36.58 32.92
CA ASN A 256 1.42 37.48 34.03
C ASN A 256 1.24 36.81 35.41
N LYS A 257 0.27 35.90 35.58
CA LYS A 257 0.04 35.14 36.81
C LYS A 257 1.17 34.13 37.05
N LEU A 258 1.50 33.33 36.03
CA LEU A 258 2.60 32.38 36.07
C LEU A 258 3.95 33.07 36.28
N GLN A 259 4.16 34.25 35.69
CA GLN A 259 5.35 35.07 35.96
C GLN A 259 5.38 35.56 37.41
N ALA A 260 4.26 36.03 37.96
CA ALA A 260 4.20 36.46 39.37
C ALA A 260 4.40 35.29 40.36
N GLU A 261 3.91 34.09 40.02
CA GLU A 261 4.13 32.86 40.80
C GLU A 261 5.60 32.41 40.71
N LEU A 262 6.23 32.52 39.54
CA LEU A 262 7.66 32.26 39.34
C LEU A 262 8.54 33.29 40.07
N ASP A 263 8.20 34.57 40.00
CA ASP A 263 8.92 35.65 40.68
C ASP A 263 8.81 35.52 42.21
N ALA A 264 7.64 35.12 42.72
CA ALA A 264 7.45 34.80 44.15
C ALA A 264 8.29 33.59 44.60
N ALA A 265 8.27 32.49 43.84
CA ALA A 265 9.08 31.31 44.14
C ALA A 265 10.60 31.58 44.05
N ASN A 266 11.02 32.47 43.14
CA ASN A 266 12.40 32.95 43.08
C ASN A 266 12.75 33.83 44.28
N GLN A 267 11.84 34.68 44.76
CA GLN A 267 12.05 35.51 45.95
C GLN A 267 12.08 34.67 47.25
N GLU A 268 11.26 33.63 47.34
CA GLU A 268 11.28 32.66 48.46
C GLU A 268 12.58 31.85 48.48
N ASN A 269 13.05 31.36 47.33
CA ASN A 269 14.38 30.75 47.21
C ASN A 269 15.51 31.72 47.55
N ALA A 270 15.41 33.00 47.15
CA ALA A 270 16.39 34.02 47.47
C ALA A 270 16.47 34.29 48.99
N MET A 271 15.35 34.49 49.67
CA MET A 271 15.31 34.65 51.13
C MET A 271 15.79 33.37 51.86
N THR A 272 15.43 32.20 51.35
CA THR A 272 15.91 30.92 51.91
C THR A 272 17.44 30.82 51.81
N LYS A 273 18.01 31.17 50.65
CA LYS A 273 19.46 31.20 50.43
C LYS A 273 20.16 32.27 51.27
N GLU A 274 19.57 33.46 51.43
CA GLU A 274 20.09 34.53 52.28
C GLU A 274 20.10 34.12 53.76
N ASN A 275 19.07 33.42 54.24
CA ASN A 275 19.03 32.84 55.58
C ASN A 275 20.13 31.79 55.79
N HIS A 276 20.33 30.87 54.83
CA HIS A 276 21.39 29.86 54.89
C HIS A 276 22.79 30.51 54.81
N GLU A 277 22.96 31.57 54.03
CA GLU A 277 24.21 32.34 53.98
C GLU A 277 24.45 33.10 55.29
N HIS A 278 23.41 33.59 55.97
CA HIS A 278 23.56 34.20 57.31
C HIS A 278 23.99 33.15 58.35
N GLU A 279 23.32 32.00 58.39
CA GLU A 279 23.64 30.88 59.30
C GLU A 279 25.07 30.34 59.09
N VAL A 280 25.49 30.17 57.83
CA VAL A 280 26.87 29.81 57.47
C VAL A 280 27.87 30.89 57.89
N ASN A 281 27.54 32.18 57.72
CA ASN A 281 28.41 33.27 58.18
C ASN A 281 28.52 33.33 59.71
N ASP A 282 27.44 33.07 60.45
CA ASP A 282 27.47 33.01 61.91
C ASP A 282 28.31 31.84 62.43
N LEU A 283 28.19 30.65 61.81
CA LEU A 283 29.06 29.50 62.09
C LEU A 283 30.53 29.79 61.76
N ILE A 284 30.81 30.48 60.65
CA ILE A 284 32.17 30.94 60.29
C ILE A 284 32.71 31.94 61.33
N ASN A 285 31.87 32.86 61.82
CA ASN A 285 32.27 33.82 62.86
C ASN A 285 32.54 33.13 64.21
N GLN A 286 31.73 32.14 64.61
CA GLN A 286 31.97 31.32 65.80
C GLN A 286 33.30 30.55 65.69
N LEU A 287 33.54 29.86 64.58
CA LEU A 287 34.82 29.18 64.31
C LEU A 287 36.01 30.14 64.31
N LYS A 288 35.84 31.37 63.81
CA LYS A 288 36.87 32.40 63.77
C LYS A 288 37.22 32.94 65.16
N ASN A 289 36.22 33.08 66.05
CA ASN A 289 36.43 33.48 67.44
C ASN A 289 37.14 32.38 68.24
N LEU A 290 36.67 31.12 68.17
CA LEU A 290 37.34 29.96 68.77
C LEU A 290 38.80 29.84 68.32
N LYS A 291 39.07 30.06 67.03
CA LYS A 291 40.42 30.03 66.45
C LYS A 291 41.28 31.26 66.80
N ALA A 292 40.68 32.34 67.30
CA ALA A 292 41.41 33.47 67.89
C ALA A 292 41.79 33.18 69.34
N GLU A 293 40.86 32.71 70.18
CA GLU A 293 41.10 32.37 71.59
C GLU A 293 42.19 31.28 71.75
N MET A 294 42.16 30.24 70.90
CA MET A 294 43.22 29.22 70.83
C MET A 294 44.60 29.85 70.55
N LYS A 295 44.65 30.83 69.64
CA LYS A 295 45.89 31.45 69.15
C LYS A 295 46.40 32.59 70.05
N GLU A 296 45.58 33.03 71.00
CA GLU A 296 45.97 33.91 72.10
C GLU A 296 46.66 33.07 73.19
N LYS A 297 46.04 31.95 73.62
CA LYS A 297 46.62 31.01 74.59
C LYS A 297 47.95 30.39 74.12
N GLU A 298 48.08 30.05 72.84
CA GLU A 298 49.35 29.57 72.26
C GLU A 298 50.53 30.55 72.34
N LYS A 299 50.28 31.87 72.50
CA LYS A 299 51.34 32.88 72.54
C LYS A 299 51.92 33.11 73.93
N GLU A 300 51.15 32.83 74.98
CA GLU A 300 51.62 33.01 76.36
C GLU A 300 52.51 31.84 76.82
N GLN A 301 52.35 30.66 76.22
CA GLN A 301 53.09 29.44 76.57
C GLN A 301 54.44 29.23 75.83
N LYS A 302 54.92 30.21 75.06
CA LYS A 302 56.14 30.07 74.20
C LYS A 302 57.28 31.03 74.57
N LYS A 303 57.50 31.21 75.88
CA LYS A 303 58.73 31.77 76.47
C LYS A 303 59.13 30.89 77.65
N GLU A 304 60.43 30.78 77.88
CA GLU A 304 61.03 30.01 78.99
C GLU A 304 60.68 28.50 78.95
N ASN A 305 61.35 27.76 78.06
CA ASN A 305 62.29 26.69 78.45
C ASN A 305 62.91 26.00 77.22
N ASP A 306 64.19 26.27 76.99
CA ASP A 306 65.11 25.47 76.17
C ASP A 306 66.46 25.51 76.90
N GLU A 307 66.75 24.52 77.76
CA GLU A 307 68.12 24.03 78.07
C GLU A 307 68.07 22.74 78.92
N ASP A 308 68.54 21.66 78.29
CA ASP A 308 69.31 20.50 78.80
C ASP A 308 68.78 19.58 79.93
N ASP A 309 68.16 18.46 79.52
CA ASP A 309 68.74 17.09 79.42
C ASP A 309 69.41 16.38 80.66
N ILE A 310 69.64 15.06 80.51
CA ILE A 310 70.58 14.16 81.25
C ILE A 310 70.10 13.42 82.54
N VAL A 311 69.90 12.09 82.38
CA VAL A 311 70.17 10.94 83.31
C VAL A 311 69.49 10.89 84.71
N VAL A 312 68.57 9.98 85.10
CA VAL A 312 68.39 8.49 85.02
C VAL A 312 68.75 7.73 86.34
N VAL A 313 67.98 6.64 86.64
CA VAL A 313 68.02 5.69 87.81
C VAL A 313 67.21 6.09 89.07
N GLY A 314 66.46 5.17 89.71
CA GLY A 314 65.99 5.43 91.10
C GLY A 314 64.89 4.62 91.84
N THR A 315 64.35 3.50 91.34
CA THR A 315 63.43 2.53 92.01
C THR A 315 62.97 2.76 93.49
N ARG A 316 61.64 2.78 93.75
CA ARG A 316 60.91 1.81 94.62
C ARG A 316 59.41 2.12 94.85
N ASP A 317 58.66 1.07 95.21
CA ASP A 317 57.27 1.11 95.69
C ASP A 317 57.13 1.64 97.12
N VAL A 318 55.94 2.14 97.48
CA VAL A 318 55.04 1.52 98.50
C VAL A 318 53.62 2.16 98.47
N ASN A 319 52.66 1.38 98.97
CA ASN A 319 51.20 1.55 99.07
C ASN A 319 50.70 2.87 99.75
N PRO A 320 49.45 3.33 99.50
CA PRO A 320 48.90 4.60 100.03
C PRO A 320 47.99 4.46 101.27
N GLU A 321 47.84 5.57 102.02
CA GLU A 321 46.73 5.96 102.94
C GLU A 321 47.13 7.30 103.64
N GLU A 322 46.23 8.22 104.03
CA GLU A 322 44.81 8.42 103.63
C GLU A 322 44.74 9.46 102.47
N GLU A 323 44.04 10.62 102.42
CA GLU A 323 43.05 11.35 103.25
C GLU A 323 42.06 12.10 102.32
N LYS A 324 41.29 13.11 102.80
CA LYS A 324 40.27 13.83 102.00
C LYS A 324 40.23 15.34 102.25
N ASN A 325 40.04 16.15 101.20
CA ASN A 325 39.05 17.25 101.14
C ASN A 325 39.15 18.10 99.84
N SER A 326 38.30 17.81 98.85
CA SER A 326 37.96 18.72 97.72
C SER A 326 36.80 18.20 96.84
N GLU A 327 35.91 17.35 97.39
CA GLU A 327 35.02 16.49 96.58
C GLU A 327 33.71 17.14 96.09
N ASP A 328 33.42 18.38 96.50
CA ASP A 328 32.13 19.04 96.26
C ASP A 328 32.13 20.02 95.07
N GLU A 329 33.20 20.80 94.86
CA GLU A 329 33.29 21.73 93.70
C GLU A 329 33.37 20.98 92.35
N LEU A 330 33.92 19.76 92.34
CA LEU A 330 34.00 18.91 91.15
C LEU A 330 32.62 18.33 90.74
N LYS A 331 31.70 18.11 91.68
CA LYS A 331 30.37 17.59 91.37
C LYS A 331 29.50 18.62 90.66
N GLU A 332 29.53 19.88 91.10
CA GLU A 332 28.71 20.95 90.51
C GLU A 332 29.12 21.27 89.05
N GLN A 333 30.39 21.04 88.67
CA GLN A 333 30.81 21.13 87.27
C GLN A 333 30.41 19.89 86.46
N HIS A 334 30.44 18.70 87.05
CA HIS A 334 30.04 17.46 86.36
C HIS A 334 28.54 17.43 86.05
N GLU A 335 27.67 17.79 87.01
CA GLU A 335 26.22 17.89 86.79
C GLU A 335 25.88 18.86 85.65
N LYS A 336 26.53 20.03 85.57
CA LYS A 336 26.26 21.03 84.52
C LYS A 336 26.71 20.55 83.13
N ILE A 337 27.82 19.81 83.04
CA ILE A 337 28.25 19.21 81.78
C ILE A 337 27.27 18.11 81.34
N GLN A 338 26.80 17.29 82.30
CA GLN A 338 25.84 16.23 82.05
C GLN A 338 24.46 16.77 81.63
N GLU A 339 23.97 17.84 82.27
CA GLU A 339 22.71 18.51 81.93
C GLU A 339 22.74 19.14 80.53
N ILE A 340 23.89 19.66 80.08
CA ILE A 340 24.10 20.14 78.71
C ILE A 340 24.09 18.97 77.72
N GLN A 341 24.78 17.87 78.03
CA GLN A 341 24.81 16.68 77.18
C GLN A 341 23.43 16.04 77.00
N GLU A 342 22.62 15.93 78.06
CA GLU A 342 21.23 15.46 77.94
C GLU A 342 20.37 16.40 77.09
N ARG A 343 20.55 17.71 77.20
CA ARG A 343 19.80 18.71 76.40
C ARG A 343 20.12 18.59 74.91
N HIS A 344 21.39 18.46 74.54
CA HIS A 344 21.81 18.21 73.16
C HIS A 344 21.31 16.85 72.64
N LEU A 345 21.29 15.80 73.49
CA LEU A 345 20.78 14.48 73.10
C LEU A 345 19.26 14.52 72.85
N GLN A 346 18.50 15.27 73.64
CA GLN A 346 17.07 15.50 73.43
C GLN A 346 16.80 16.25 72.11
N GLU A 347 17.59 17.27 71.80
CA GLU A 347 17.47 18.06 70.57
C GLU A 347 17.80 17.23 69.31
N ILE A 348 18.88 16.43 69.34
CA ILE A 348 19.20 15.46 68.28
C ILE A 348 18.09 14.43 68.12
N THR A 349 17.50 13.93 69.22
CA THR A 349 16.39 12.97 69.19
C THR A 349 15.12 13.61 68.58
N TYR A 350 14.86 14.88 68.87
CA TYR A 350 13.76 15.63 68.27
C TYR A 350 13.95 15.81 66.76
N LEU A 351 15.13 16.24 66.31
CA LEU A 351 15.44 16.40 64.88
C LEU A 351 15.38 15.06 64.12
N GLN A 352 15.87 13.98 64.71
CA GLN A 352 15.73 12.63 64.13
C GLN A 352 14.26 12.18 64.00
N LYS A 353 13.41 12.57 64.95
CA LYS A 353 11.96 12.33 64.87
C LYS A 353 11.31 13.15 63.76
N GLU A 354 11.61 14.44 63.66
CA GLU A 354 11.05 15.32 62.64
C GLU A 354 11.46 14.90 61.21
N VAL A 355 12.73 14.51 61.01
CA VAL A 355 13.21 13.96 59.73
C VAL A 355 12.50 12.65 59.38
N ARG A 356 12.26 11.76 60.36
CA ARG A 356 11.51 10.52 60.14
C ARG A 356 10.03 10.78 59.83
N GLU A 357 9.40 11.75 60.47
CA GLU A 357 8.02 12.14 60.17
C GLU A 357 7.88 12.73 58.76
N LYS A 358 8.86 13.54 58.31
CA LYS A 358 8.94 14.03 56.93
C LYS A 358 9.21 12.93 55.91
N LEU A 359 10.02 11.91 56.25
CA LEU A 359 10.28 10.76 55.40
C LEU A 359 9.00 9.92 55.20
N ASN A 360 8.32 9.56 56.29
CA ASN A 360 7.07 8.81 56.24
C ASN A 360 5.99 9.52 55.41
N ALA A 361 5.85 10.85 55.55
CA ALA A 361 4.90 11.64 54.76
C ALA A 361 5.25 11.69 53.26
N ALA A 362 6.52 11.53 52.89
CA ALA A 362 6.93 11.37 51.49
C ALA A 362 6.62 9.96 50.96
N GLU A 363 6.80 8.92 51.79
CA GLU A 363 6.46 7.54 51.46
C GLU A 363 4.94 7.33 51.26
N GLU A 364 4.09 7.89 52.14
CA GLU A 364 2.63 7.89 51.98
C GLU A 364 2.23 8.56 50.65
N LYS A 365 2.85 9.70 50.31
CA LYS A 365 2.54 10.44 49.08
C LYS A 365 3.03 9.73 47.81
N ILE A 366 4.08 8.92 47.90
CA ILE A 366 4.49 8.02 46.81
C ILE A 366 3.44 6.91 46.64
N GLN A 367 2.94 6.33 47.72
CA GLN A 367 1.88 5.30 47.65
C GLN A 367 0.56 5.85 47.09
N GLU A 368 0.16 7.08 47.41
CA GLU A 368 -1.00 7.75 46.78
C GLU A 368 -0.82 7.87 45.25
N LEU A 369 0.36 8.33 44.78
CA LEU A 369 0.65 8.49 43.35
C LEU A 369 0.77 7.14 42.62
N GLU A 370 1.27 6.08 43.28
CA GLU A 370 1.27 4.73 42.72
C GLU A 370 -0.15 4.14 42.62
N ALA A 371 -1.02 4.42 43.60
CA ALA A 371 -2.43 4.03 43.55
C ALA A 371 -3.22 4.79 42.47
N GLU A 372 -3.01 6.10 42.32
CA GLU A 372 -3.61 6.92 41.26
C GLU A 372 -3.16 6.45 39.86
N LYS A 373 -1.86 6.16 39.71
CA LYS A 373 -1.30 5.57 38.48
C LYS A 373 -1.91 4.19 38.18
N ALA A 374 -2.13 3.35 39.19
CA ALA A 374 -2.77 2.04 39.01
C ALA A 374 -4.24 2.18 38.57
N ALA A 375 -4.99 3.13 39.16
CA ALA A 375 -6.35 3.44 38.76
C ALA A 375 -6.42 3.94 37.30
N LEU A 376 -5.55 4.87 36.90
CA LEU A 376 -5.46 5.35 35.52
C LEU A 376 -5.06 4.26 34.52
N MET A 377 -4.20 3.30 34.90
CA MET A 377 -3.89 2.14 34.05
C MET A 377 -5.09 1.18 33.92
N GLN A 378 -5.93 1.05 34.95
CA GLN A 378 -7.18 0.29 34.84
C GLN A 378 -8.21 1.00 33.96
N GLU A 379 -8.42 2.31 34.15
CA GLU A 379 -9.35 3.11 33.35
C GLU A 379 -8.96 3.15 31.86
N LEU A 380 -7.66 3.28 31.56
CA LEU A 380 -7.14 3.19 30.19
C LEU A 380 -7.33 1.79 29.58
N LYS A 381 -7.25 0.73 30.38
CA LYS A 381 -7.56 -0.62 29.92
C LYS A 381 -9.05 -0.79 29.65
N GLU A 382 -9.93 -0.37 30.56
CA GLU A 382 -11.38 -0.43 30.36
C GLU A 382 -11.82 0.41 29.14
N ALA A 383 -11.20 1.56 28.89
CA ALA A 383 -11.41 2.34 27.67
C ALA A 383 -10.93 1.61 26.39
N THR A 384 -9.89 0.80 26.48
CA THR A 384 -9.37 -0.02 25.37
C THR A 384 -10.30 -1.20 25.08
N ASP A 385 -10.73 -1.93 26.12
CA ASP A 385 -11.65 -3.06 26.01
C ASP A 385 -13.00 -2.58 25.39
N ASN A 386 -13.54 -1.42 25.83
CA ASN A 386 -14.73 -0.79 25.25
C ASN A 386 -14.56 -0.35 23.78
N LEU A 387 -13.35 0.05 23.38
CA LEU A 387 -13.04 0.40 21.98
C LEU A 387 -13.05 -0.83 21.07
N GLU A 388 -12.62 -1.99 21.58
CA GLU A 388 -12.62 -3.25 20.83
C GLU A 388 -14.03 -3.84 20.67
N ASP A 389 -14.86 -3.80 21.74
CA ASP A 389 -16.30 -4.09 21.64
C ASP A 389 -17.01 -3.16 20.66
N SER A 390 -16.69 -1.86 20.67
CA SER A 390 -17.25 -0.90 19.71
C SER A 390 -16.88 -1.22 18.26
N LYS A 391 -15.64 -1.64 18.00
CA LYS A 391 -15.21 -2.13 16.67
C LYS A 391 -15.94 -3.42 16.27
N SER A 392 -16.15 -4.34 17.20
CA SER A 392 -16.91 -5.57 16.98
C SER A 392 -18.35 -5.27 16.53
N ILE A 393 -19.01 -4.32 17.19
CA ILE A 393 -20.36 -3.85 16.83
C ILE A 393 -20.37 -3.17 15.45
N ILE A 394 -19.38 -2.32 15.15
CA ILE A 394 -19.25 -1.66 13.84
C ILE A 394 -19.09 -2.71 12.73
N ASN A 395 -18.24 -3.72 12.91
CA ASN A 395 -18.05 -4.80 11.94
C ASN A 395 -19.34 -5.63 11.73
N ALA A 396 -20.08 -5.91 12.79
CA ALA A 396 -21.37 -6.61 12.71
C ALA A 396 -22.46 -5.77 12.00
N LEU A 397 -22.45 -4.45 12.16
CA LEU A 397 -23.33 -3.54 11.43
C LEU A 397 -22.93 -3.42 9.95
N GLN A 398 -21.63 -3.37 9.65
CA GLN A 398 -21.10 -3.32 8.28
C GLN A 398 -21.51 -4.57 7.50
N ALA A 399 -21.24 -5.77 8.03
CA ALA A 399 -21.67 -7.03 7.41
C ALA A 399 -23.21 -7.10 7.17
N LYS A 400 -24.00 -6.43 8.00
CA LYS A 400 -25.46 -6.32 7.84
C LYS A 400 -25.85 -5.31 6.75
N ILE A 401 -25.12 -4.20 6.61
CA ILE A 401 -25.26 -3.26 5.49
C ILE A 401 -24.91 -3.95 4.17
N ASP A 402 -23.80 -4.70 4.13
CA ASP A 402 -23.35 -5.40 2.92
C ASP A 402 -24.33 -6.51 2.51
N SER A 403 -24.89 -7.24 3.48
CA SER A 403 -25.99 -8.20 3.24
C SER A 403 -27.25 -7.54 2.70
N LEU A 404 -27.62 -6.34 3.19
CA LEU A 404 -28.75 -5.57 2.68
C LEU A 404 -28.48 -5.00 1.27
N ASN A 405 -27.24 -4.59 0.98
CA ASN A 405 -26.83 -4.14 -0.34
C ASN A 405 -26.90 -5.28 -1.37
N LEU A 406 -26.39 -6.47 -1.03
CA LEU A 406 -26.48 -7.66 -1.87
C LEU A 406 -27.95 -8.05 -2.15
N LEU A 407 -28.81 -7.97 -1.13
CA LEU A 407 -30.24 -8.22 -1.26
C LEU A 407 -30.93 -7.17 -2.16
N ASN A 408 -30.58 -5.89 -2.01
CA ASN A 408 -31.09 -4.80 -2.84
C ASN A 408 -30.61 -4.90 -4.31
N GLU A 409 -29.37 -5.33 -4.54
CA GLU A 409 -28.87 -5.62 -5.89
C GLU A 409 -29.64 -6.80 -6.50
N ASN A 410 -29.86 -7.88 -5.74
CA ASN A 410 -30.64 -9.03 -6.21
C ASN A 410 -32.08 -8.63 -6.57
N TYR A 411 -32.75 -7.82 -5.73
CA TYR A 411 -34.05 -7.23 -6.08
C TYR A 411 -33.98 -6.31 -7.30
N SER A 412 -32.93 -5.51 -7.44
CA SER A 412 -32.73 -4.64 -8.62
C SER A 412 -32.54 -5.45 -9.91
N GLN A 413 -31.80 -6.56 -9.86
CA GLN A 413 -31.67 -7.51 -10.97
C GLN A 413 -32.99 -8.24 -11.28
N GLN A 414 -33.79 -8.58 -10.26
CA GLN A 414 -35.14 -9.14 -10.45
C GLN A 414 -36.11 -8.12 -11.06
N ILE A 415 -36.08 -6.87 -10.63
CA ILE A 415 -36.84 -5.75 -11.22
C ILE A 415 -36.40 -5.51 -12.67
N GLY A 416 -35.09 -5.60 -12.96
CA GLY A 416 -34.54 -5.56 -14.32
C GLY A 416 -35.13 -6.67 -15.20
N LYS A 417 -35.08 -7.92 -14.74
CA LYS A 417 -35.66 -9.09 -15.43
C LYS A 417 -37.18 -8.95 -15.61
N LEU A 418 -37.91 -8.45 -14.61
CA LEU A 418 -39.34 -8.19 -14.70
C LEU A 418 -39.67 -7.08 -15.70
N ARG A 419 -38.88 -6.00 -15.77
CA ARG A 419 -38.99 -4.96 -16.81
C ARG A 419 -38.68 -5.50 -18.20
N GLU A 420 -37.69 -6.37 -18.34
CA GLU A 420 -37.35 -7.02 -19.61
C GLU A 420 -38.45 -8.00 -20.07
N ILE A 421 -39.07 -8.74 -19.14
CA ILE A 421 -40.23 -9.60 -19.40
C ILE A 421 -41.46 -8.75 -19.77
N LEU A 422 -41.69 -7.63 -19.09
CA LEU A 422 -42.77 -6.69 -19.42
C LEU A 422 -42.58 -6.08 -20.81
N LEU A 423 -41.37 -5.65 -21.17
CA LEU A 423 -41.06 -5.14 -22.51
C LEU A 423 -41.30 -6.22 -23.60
N LYS A 424 -40.80 -7.45 -23.40
CA LYS A 424 -41.05 -8.57 -24.31
C LYS A 424 -42.52 -8.99 -24.39
N LYS A 425 -43.31 -8.72 -23.34
CA LYS A 425 -44.77 -8.88 -23.35
C LYS A 425 -45.49 -7.72 -24.07
N GLN A 426 -44.94 -6.52 -23.99
CA GLN A 426 -45.47 -5.31 -24.64
C GLN A 426 -45.24 -5.31 -26.16
N GLU A 427 -44.21 -6.00 -26.64
CA GLU A 427 -43.98 -6.24 -28.08
C GLU A 427 -44.86 -7.36 -28.67
N MET A 428 -45.57 -8.14 -27.86
CA MET A 428 -46.36 -9.30 -28.31
C MET A 428 -47.78 -9.38 -27.73
N GLN A 429 -48.59 -8.32 -27.85
CA GLN A 429 -50.05 -8.47 -27.93
C GLN A 429 -50.78 -7.24 -28.50
N ASN A 430 -51.27 -7.40 -29.74
CA ASN A 430 -52.53 -6.78 -30.18
C ASN A 430 -53.63 -7.86 -30.11
N GLN A 431 -54.90 -7.43 -30.01
CA GLN A 431 -56.14 -8.22 -29.93
C GLN A 431 -56.59 -8.70 -28.52
N GLU A 432 -57.77 -8.18 -28.11
CA GLU A 432 -58.88 -8.76 -27.31
C GLU A 432 -58.56 -9.45 -25.94
N GLU A 433 -58.95 -8.85 -24.80
CA GLU A 433 -60.22 -9.04 -24.03
C GLU A 433 -60.30 -10.38 -23.25
N GLU A 434 -60.49 -10.45 -21.91
CA GLU A 434 -60.48 -9.43 -20.82
C GLU A 434 -59.60 -9.94 -19.62
N GLU A 435 -59.99 -10.31 -18.38
CA GLU A 435 -61.23 -10.30 -17.58
C GLU A 435 -60.91 -10.14 -16.06
N LYS A 436 -61.70 -9.37 -15.30
CA LYS A 436 -61.69 -9.30 -13.79
C LYS A 436 -62.61 -10.39 -13.16
N PRO A 437 -62.59 -10.69 -11.83
CA PRO A 437 -61.97 -9.95 -10.70
C PRO A 437 -61.24 -10.79 -9.63
N GLU A 438 -60.56 -10.12 -8.66
CA GLU A 438 -60.98 -10.22 -7.24
C GLU A 438 -60.48 -9.03 -6.42
N ASN A 439 -61.26 -8.60 -5.41
CA ASN A 439 -61.19 -7.24 -4.87
C ASN A 439 -60.90 -7.22 -3.35
N GLN A 440 -59.61 -7.20 -3.00
CA GLN A 440 -59.10 -6.85 -1.65
C GLN A 440 -57.61 -6.51 -1.64
N ALA A 441 -56.75 -7.33 -2.27
CA ALA A 441 -55.30 -7.11 -2.31
C ALA A 441 -54.90 -5.80 -3.04
N GLU A 442 -55.68 -5.38 -4.03
CA GLU A 442 -55.44 -4.16 -4.84
C GLU A 442 -55.40 -2.88 -3.96
N GLN A 443 -56.10 -2.84 -2.82
CA GLN A 443 -56.10 -1.67 -1.92
C GLN A 443 -54.90 -1.60 -0.96
N GLU A 444 -54.40 -2.73 -0.47
CA GLU A 444 -53.16 -2.75 0.32
C GLU A 444 -51.94 -2.56 -0.57
N MET A 445 -51.95 -3.17 -1.77
CA MET A 445 -50.88 -2.97 -2.76
C MET A 445 -50.83 -1.52 -3.24
N ASN A 446 -51.96 -0.86 -3.52
CA ASN A 446 -51.96 0.56 -3.91
C ASN A 446 -51.50 1.48 -2.77
N LYS A 447 -51.79 1.19 -1.50
CA LYS A 447 -51.21 1.93 -0.36
C LYS A 447 -49.70 1.73 -0.23
N LEU A 448 -49.22 0.51 -0.45
CA LEU A 448 -47.78 0.22 -0.43
C LEU A 448 -47.07 0.89 -1.62
N ILE A 449 -47.70 0.93 -2.79
CA ILE A 449 -47.24 1.69 -3.95
C ILE A 449 -47.22 3.18 -3.63
N GLU A 450 -48.29 3.77 -3.08
CA GLU A 450 -48.34 5.20 -2.71
C GLU A 450 -47.24 5.57 -1.68
N GLN A 451 -46.97 4.71 -0.70
CA GLN A 451 -45.86 4.88 0.24
C GLN A 451 -44.47 4.71 -0.41
N LEU A 452 -44.32 3.77 -1.34
CA LEU A 452 -43.08 3.60 -2.10
C LEU A 452 -42.87 4.72 -3.12
N GLU A 453 -43.92 5.30 -3.69
CA GLU A 453 -43.88 6.47 -4.57
C GLU A 453 -43.55 7.74 -3.78
N GLN A 454 -44.12 7.94 -2.59
CA GLN A 454 -43.66 8.99 -1.68
C GLN A 454 -42.17 8.81 -1.37
N LYS A 455 -41.74 7.62 -0.97
CA LYS A 455 -40.34 7.37 -0.60
C LYS A 455 -39.36 7.42 -1.79
N VAL A 456 -39.80 7.06 -3.00
CA VAL A 456 -39.03 7.24 -4.24
C VAL A 456 -38.96 8.72 -4.63
N ASN A 457 -40.01 9.52 -4.38
CA ASN A 457 -39.95 10.97 -4.58
C ASN A 457 -39.06 11.66 -3.55
N GLU A 458 -39.12 11.26 -2.27
CA GLU A 458 -38.19 11.72 -1.21
C GLU A 458 -36.75 11.38 -1.57
N LEU A 459 -36.45 10.11 -1.90
CA LEU A 459 -35.11 9.68 -2.32
C LEU A 459 -34.67 10.31 -3.65
N SER A 460 -35.60 10.64 -4.56
CA SER A 460 -35.28 11.37 -5.80
C SER A 460 -35.02 12.85 -5.54
N GLN A 461 -35.67 13.45 -4.54
CA GLN A 461 -35.38 14.80 -4.07
C GLN A 461 -34.02 14.84 -3.36
N GLU A 462 -33.75 13.92 -2.41
CA GLU A 462 -32.45 13.79 -1.76
C GLU A 462 -31.34 13.51 -2.79
N LEU A 463 -31.58 12.66 -3.79
CA LEU A 463 -30.63 12.43 -4.89
C LEU A 463 -30.44 13.68 -5.77
N SER A 464 -31.49 14.47 -6.01
CA SER A 464 -31.41 15.73 -6.75
C SER A 464 -30.65 16.81 -5.98
N GLU A 465 -30.88 16.91 -4.66
CA GLU A 465 -30.15 17.82 -3.77
C GLU A 465 -28.69 17.38 -3.60
N ALA A 466 -28.42 16.09 -3.50
CA ALA A 466 -27.06 15.53 -3.52
C ALA A 466 -26.36 15.74 -4.87
N GLN A 467 -27.07 15.62 -6.00
CA GLN A 467 -26.55 15.92 -7.34
C GLN A 467 -26.29 17.41 -7.51
N LEU A 468 -27.17 18.29 -7.02
CA LEU A 468 -26.97 19.74 -7.02
C LEU A 468 -25.72 20.09 -6.21
N LYS A 469 -25.62 19.60 -4.97
CA LYS A 469 -24.49 19.83 -4.07
C LYS A 469 -23.18 19.23 -4.59
N ASN A 470 -23.23 18.08 -5.27
CA ASN A 470 -22.07 17.52 -5.96
C ASN A 470 -21.68 18.36 -7.18
N SER A 471 -22.65 18.95 -7.90
CA SER A 471 -22.35 19.91 -8.98
C SER A 471 -21.76 21.21 -8.45
N GLU A 472 -22.20 21.68 -7.27
CA GLU A 472 -21.63 22.82 -6.56
C GLU A 472 -20.18 22.53 -6.12
N LEU A 473 -19.93 21.38 -5.49
CA LEU A 473 -18.57 20.95 -5.10
C LEU A 473 -17.66 20.68 -6.30
N VAL A 474 -18.19 20.21 -7.45
CA VAL A 474 -17.43 20.09 -8.70
C VAL A 474 -17.15 21.47 -9.32
N ASN A 475 -18.08 22.43 -9.21
CA ASN A 475 -17.84 23.80 -9.65
C ASN A 475 -16.82 24.52 -8.75
N GLU A 476 -16.95 24.42 -7.43
CA GLU A 476 -15.98 24.93 -6.44
C GLU A 476 -14.61 24.26 -6.63
N GLY A 477 -14.57 22.94 -6.85
CA GLY A 477 -13.35 22.22 -7.20
C GLY A 477 -12.72 22.66 -8.54
N ASN A 478 -13.54 23.07 -9.52
CA ASN A 478 -13.07 23.65 -10.78
C ASN A 478 -12.62 25.11 -10.61
N GLU A 479 -13.27 25.90 -9.75
CA GLU A 479 -12.84 27.26 -9.40
C GLU A 479 -11.53 27.22 -8.63
N LEU A 480 -11.38 26.39 -7.59
CA LEU A 480 -10.13 26.18 -6.84
C LEU A 480 -9.00 25.60 -7.72
N LYS A 481 -9.33 24.81 -8.74
CA LYS A 481 -8.38 24.33 -9.76
C LYS A 481 -8.00 25.43 -10.76
N GLY A 482 -8.95 26.32 -11.09
CA GLY A 482 -8.71 27.56 -11.81
C GLY A 482 -7.79 28.48 -11.03
N GLU A 483 -8.07 28.76 -9.75
CA GLU A 483 -7.23 29.54 -8.85
C GLU A 483 -5.86 28.89 -8.64
N ASN A 484 -5.74 27.56 -8.59
CA ASN A 484 -4.44 26.88 -8.58
C ASN A 484 -3.66 27.07 -9.89
N LEU A 485 -4.31 27.05 -11.05
CA LEU A 485 -3.67 27.39 -12.33
C LEU A 485 -3.27 28.86 -12.38
N ASP A 486 -4.12 29.76 -11.88
CA ASP A 486 -3.88 31.20 -11.80
C ASP A 486 -2.74 31.53 -10.82
N LEU A 487 -2.67 30.85 -9.67
CA LEU A 487 -1.58 30.94 -8.70
C LEU A 487 -0.30 30.31 -9.23
N LYS A 488 -0.39 29.20 -9.98
CA LYS A 488 0.77 28.57 -10.62
C LYS A 488 1.33 29.43 -11.74
N HIS A 489 0.50 30.07 -12.56
CA HIS A 489 0.96 31.06 -13.53
C HIS A 489 1.46 32.34 -12.86
N LYS A 490 0.88 32.79 -11.72
CA LYS A 490 1.45 33.90 -10.93
C LYS A 490 2.78 33.54 -10.27
N LEU A 491 2.99 32.26 -9.92
CA LEU A 491 4.27 31.74 -9.43
C LEU A 491 5.28 31.64 -10.57
N GLU A 492 4.89 31.16 -11.75
CA GLU A 492 5.70 31.10 -12.96
C GLU A 492 6.09 32.52 -13.43
N ASP A 493 5.15 33.46 -13.50
CA ASP A 493 5.35 34.89 -13.75
C ASP A 493 6.26 35.57 -12.69
N ALA A 494 6.28 35.05 -11.46
CA ALA A 494 7.12 35.56 -10.37
C ALA A 494 8.51 34.94 -10.41
N GLU A 495 8.64 33.65 -10.71
CA GLU A 495 9.91 32.97 -10.94
C GLU A 495 10.60 33.50 -12.20
N ASP A 496 9.86 33.75 -13.28
CA ASP A 496 10.40 34.34 -14.50
C ASP A 496 10.71 35.84 -14.30
N LYS A 497 9.96 36.58 -13.48
CA LYS A 497 10.40 37.90 -13.00
C LYS A 497 11.63 37.83 -12.09
N VAL A 498 11.80 36.79 -11.27
CA VAL A 498 13.01 36.60 -10.47
C VAL A 498 14.19 36.25 -11.38
N LYS A 499 14.02 35.39 -12.39
CA LYS A 499 15.03 35.10 -13.43
C LYS A 499 15.35 36.35 -14.27
N GLU A 500 14.36 37.18 -14.59
CA GLU A 500 14.52 38.44 -15.33
C GLU A 500 15.23 39.49 -14.47
N LEU A 501 14.88 39.65 -13.19
CA LEU A 501 15.56 40.53 -12.24
C LEU A 501 16.98 40.05 -11.90
N GLU A 502 17.22 38.74 -11.83
CA GLU A 502 18.57 38.16 -11.73
C GLU A 502 19.37 38.37 -13.01
N ALA A 503 18.74 38.31 -14.19
CA ALA A 503 19.37 38.61 -15.46
C ALA A 503 19.67 40.10 -15.60
N GLU A 504 18.77 40.99 -15.18
CA GLU A 504 19.01 42.44 -15.07
C GLU A 504 20.14 42.75 -14.08
N ALA A 505 20.20 42.08 -12.92
CA ALA A 505 21.30 42.22 -11.97
C ALA A 505 22.64 41.83 -12.60
N LYS A 506 22.70 40.63 -13.22
CA LYS A 506 23.89 40.14 -13.93
C LYS A 506 24.28 41.04 -15.13
N TYR A 507 23.32 41.70 -15.79
CA TYR A 507 23.59 42.68 -16.84
C TYR A 507 24.01 44.07 -16.33
N ARG A 508 23.57 44.49 -15.14
CA ARG A 508 24.02 45.74 -14.49
C ARG A 508 25.48 45.62 -14.04
N ASP A 509 25.84 44.53 -13.38
CA ASP A 509 27.21 44.30 -12.89
C ASP A 509 28.25 44.29 -14.01
N MET A 510 27.87 43.83 -15.20
CA MET A 510 28.75 43.82 -16.38
C MET A 510 28.90 45.18 -17.09
N LYS A 511 28.24 46.27 -16.63
CA LYS A 511 28.23 47.52 -17.42
C LYS A 511 28.24 48.86 -16.67
N GLN A 512 28.86 48.95 -15.49
CA GLN A 512 29.27 50.26 -14.95
C GLN A 512 30.57 50.25 -14.12
N GLN A 513 31.71 50.21 -14.82
CA GLN A 513 32.96 50.73 -14.25
C GLN A 513 32.88 52.26 -14.11
N THR A 514 32.64 52.76 -12.89
CA THR A 514 33.22 54.05 -12.42
C THR A 514 33.17 54.16 -10.90
N VAL A 515 34.32 53.94 -10.27
CA VAL A 515 34.83 54.64 -9.07
C VAL A 515 33.83 54.91 -7.93
N GLN A 516 33.82 54.03 -6.93
CA GLN A 516 34.42 54.36 -5.64
C GLN A 516 34.85 53.07 -4.92
N GLU A 517 36.16 52.83 -4.88
CA GLU A 517 36.73 51.79 -4.01
C GLU A 517 36.57 52.23 -2.55
N THR A 518 36.00 51.37 -1.71
CA THR A 518 36.10 51.51 -0.26
C THR A 518 37.51 51.10 0.20
N GLN A 519 38.50 51.93 -0.14
CA GLN A 519 39.85 51.81 0.39
C GLN A 519 39.77 51.82 1.93
N ILE A 520 40.35 50.80 2.57
CA ILE A 520 40.41 50.76 4.03
C ILE A 520 41.27 51.96 4.46
N PRO A 521 40.73 52.92 5.24
CA PRO A 521 41.45 54.15 5.57
C PRO A 521 42.74 53.81 6.32
N PRO A 522 43.82 54.62 6.23
CA PRO A 522 45.12 54.26 6.82
C PRO A 522 45.06 53.86 8.31
N SER A 523 44.18 54.49 9.09
CA SER A 523 43.94 54.17 10.50
C SER A 523 43.30 52.79 10.75
N GLY A 524 42.71 52.16 9.74
CA GLY A 524 42.14 50.80 9.80
C GLY A 524 43.19 49.68 9.73
N TRP A 525 44.42 50.01 9.34
CA TRP A 525 45.57 49.10 9.35
C TRP A 525 46.43 49.24 10.62
N GLN A 526 46.13 50.22 11.47
CA GLN A 526 46.87 50.53 12.69
C GLN A 526 46.14 50.00 13.92
N PHE A 527 46.79 49.10 14.66
CA PHE A 527 46.24 48.49 15.87
C PHE A 527 47.18 48.73 17.05
N SER A 528 46.79 49.63 17.95
CA SER A 528 47.61 50.18 19.04
C SER A 528 48.05 49.18 20.13
N SER A 529 47.80 47.89 19.94
CA SER A 529 48.21 46.81 20.84
C SER A 529 49.21 45.84 20.18
N PHE A 530 49.62 46.06 18.92
CA PHE A 530 50.80 45.39 18.36
C PHE A 530 52.09 46.13 18.77
N PRO A 531 53.21 45.41 18.96
CA PRO A 531 54.51 46.04 19.18
C PRO A 531 54.93 46.90 17.98
N ASP A 532 55.62 48.01 18.25
CA ASP A 532 56.07 48.98 17.22
C ASP A 532 56.82 48.31 16.07
N GLU A 533 57.68 47.32 16.37
CA GLU A 533 58.42 46.53 15.38
C GLU A 533 57.51 45.87 14.33
N LEU A 534 56.37 45.32 14.79
CA LEU A 534 55.40 44.65 13.94
C LEU A 534 54.53 45.67 13.21
N GLN A 535 54.04 46.71 13.90
CA GLN A 535 53.23 47.76 13.28
C GLN A 535 54.00 48.51 12.18
N ILE A 536 55.32 48.74 12.33
CA ILE A 536 56.19 49.32 11.29
C ILE A 536 56.24 48.44 10.02
N VAL A 537 56.13 47.12 10.13
CA VAL A 537 56.11 46.22 8.96
C VAL A 537 54.70 46.13 8.37
N ILE A 538 53.65 46.13 9.21
CA ILE A 538 52.25 46.21 8.77
C ILE A 538 52.03 47.50 7.98
N ASP A 539 52.46 48.66 8.50
CA ASP A 539 52.33 49.95 7.83
C ASP A 539 53.08 49.98 6.48
N LYS A 540 54.25 49.34 6.37
CA LYS A 540 54.99 49.20 5.10
C LYS A 540 54.27 48.33 4.06
N ILE A 541 53.45 47.36 4.48
CA ILE A 541 52.62 46.55 3.59
C ILE A 541 51.34 47.32 3.23
N ALA A 542 50.72 48.00 4.19
CA ALA A 542 49.51 48.81 4.00
C ALA A 542 49.71 49.95 3.00
N HIS A 543 50.84 50.67 3.11
CA HIS A 543 51.24 51.77 2.21
C HIS A 543 51.92 51.30 0.90
N ASN A 544 51.86 50.02 0.56
CA ASN A 544 52.35 49.52 -0.73
C ASN A 544 51.23 49.50 -1.77
N ASP A 545 51.10 50.59 -2.53
CA ASP A 545 50.05 50.80 -3.54
C ASP A 545 50.09 49.82 -4.73
N ALA A 546 51.18 49.03 -4.87
CA ALA A 546 51.27 47.97 -5.89
C ALA A 546 50.55 46.67 -5.50
N LEU A 547 50.04 46.56 -4.26
CA LEU A 547 49.28 45.40 -3.77
C LEU A 547 47.79 45.76 -3.61
N GLN A 548 46.91 44.85 -4.03
CA GLN A 548 45.48 44.97 -3.73
C GLN A 548 45.20 44.67 -2.26
N ASP A 549 44.16 45.29 -1.68
CA ASP A 549 43.88 45.21 -0.23
C ASP A 549 43.71 43.77 0.28
N ALA A 550 43.12 42.86 -0.49
CA ALA A 550 43.05 41.43 -0.14
C ALA A 550 44.44 40.78 0.01
N SER A 551 45.39 41.13 -0.87
CA SER A 551 46.78 40.68 -0.79
C SER A 551 47.54 41.38 0.35
N LYS A 552 47.23 42.65 0.65
CA LYS A 552 47.76 43.34 1.85
C LYS A 552 47.33 42.63 3.12
N VAL A 553 46.02 42.34 3.29
CA VAL A 553 45.49 41.56 4.43
C VAL A 553 46.23 40.23 4.57
N GLN A 554 46.36 39.45 3.49
CA GLN A 554 47.00 38.13 3.56
C GLN A 554 48.50 38.21 3.92
N ALA A 555 49.22 39.20 3.39
CA ALA A 555 50.62 39.45 3.73
C ALA A 555 50.79 39.94 5.18
N ILE A 556 49.90 40.82 5.65
CA ILE A 556 49.87 41.31 7.03
C ILE A 556 49.60 40.15 8.01
N TYR A 557 48.60 39.30 7.76
CA TYR A 557 48.32 38.13 8.60
C TYR A 557 49.51 37.17 8.67
N ARG A 558 50.18 36.91 7.53
CA ARG A 558 51.39 36.09 7.50
C ARG A 558 52.50 36.70 8.35
N GLN A 559 52.70 38.01 8.27
CA GLN A 559 53.75 38.70 9.02
C GLN A 559 53.46 38.79 10.52
N ILE A 560 52.18 38.94 10.92
CA ILE A 560 51.71 38.83 12.30
C ILE A 560 52.02 37.43 12.85
N ASN A 561 51.66 36.38 12.09
CA ASN A 561 51.93 35.01 12.48
C ASN A 561 53.44 34.74 12.62
N ASP A 562 54.24 35.07 11.59
CA ASP A 562 55.70 34.89 11.60
C ASP A 562 56.41 35.68 12.71
N TYR A 563 55.85 36.81 13.16
CA TYR A 563 56.37 37.57 14.31
C TYR A 563 56.03 36.89 15.64
N PHE A 564 54.75 36.53 15.87
CA PHE A 564 54.35 35.89 17.12
C PHE A 564 54.89 34.47 17.27
N THR A 565 55.03 33.69 16.19
CA THR A 565 55.75 32.41 16.23
C THR A 565 57.20 32.62 16.70
N LYS A 566 57.93 33.60 16.15
CA LYS A 566 59.31 33.90 16.57
C LYS A 566 59.43 34.46 17.98
N GLU A 567 58.44 35.18 18.48
CA GLU A 567 58.46 35.68 19.86
C GLU A 567 58.01 34.62 20.87
N ILE A 568 57.22 33.62 20.46
CA ILE A 568 57.01 32.37 21.20
C ILE A 568 58.30 31.56 21.22
N GLU A 569 58.93 31.28 20.07
CA GLU A 569 60.23 30.60 19.97
C GLU A 569 61.29 31.27 20.85
N LYS A 570 61.43 32.61 20.81
CA LYS A 570 62.33 33.37 21.70
C LYS A 570 61.96 33.28 23.18
N ARG A 571 60.67 33.13 23.54
CA ARG A 571 60.22 32.95 24.93
C ARG A 571 60.49 31.53 25.41
N ASP A 572 60.30 30.53 24.55
CA ASP A 572 60.60 29.13 24.84
C ASP A 572 62.11 28.89 24.90
N GLU A 573 62.93 29.54 24.06
CA GLU A 573 64.38 29.58 24.20
C GLU A 573 64.81 30.26 25.51
N LYS A 574 64.18 31.38 25.89
CA LYS A 574 64.47 32.06 27.17
C LYS A 574 64.02 31.22 28.37
N ALA A 575 62.89 30.51 28.31
CA ALA A 575 62.38 29.66 29.37
C ALA A 575 63.21 28.37 29.48
N SER A 576 63.56 27.74 28.37
CA SER A 576 64.48 26.60 28.28
C SER A 576 65.86 26.98 28.81
N LYS A 577 66.39 28.15 28.42
CA LYS A 577 67.64 28.68 28.96
C LYS A 577 67.51 29.02 30.45
N ALA A 578 66.44 29.65 30.91
CA ALA A 578 66.25 29.94 32.33
C ALA A 578 66.14 28.65 33.17
N ASN A 579 65.42 27.63 32.69
CA ASN A 579 65.35 26.32 33.32
C ASN A 579 66.71 25.62 33.31
N LYS A 580 67.50 25.77 32.23
CA LYS A 580 68.88 25.27 32.20
C LYS A 580 69.77 26.03 33.18
N ASP A 581 69.79 27.37 33.15
CA ASP A 581 70.57 28.21 34.05
C ASP A 581 70.18 27.94 35.53
N LEU A 582 68.91 27.61 35.81
CA LEU A 582 68.40 27.20 37.12
C LEU A 582 68.82 25.76 37.48
N SER A 583 68.87 24.83 36.53
CA SER A 583 69.45 23.49 36.71
C SER A 583 70.95 23.55 36.99
N ASP A 584 71.68 24.29 36.16
CA ASP A 584 73.09 24.64 36.30
C ASP A 584 73.39 25.37 37.63
N LEU A 585 72.42 26.10 38.18
CA LEU A 585 72.50 26.75 39.49
C LEU A 585 72.18 25.76 40.62
N LYS A 586 71.16 24.89 40.47
CA LYS A 586 70.86 23.80 41.41
C LYS A 586 72.04 22.83 41.54
N GLU A 587 72.71 22.51 40.44
CA GLU A 587 73.93 21.67 40.42
C GLU A 587 75.13 22.36 41.11
N LYS A 588 75.22 23.69 41.07
CA LYS A 588 76.28 24.46 41.77
C LYS A 588 75.96 24.77 43.23
N ILE A 589 74.69 24.97 43.58
CA ILE A 589 74.23 25.27 44.95
C ILE A 589 74.08 24.01 45.79
N SER A 590 73.68 22.87 45.22
CA SER A 590 73.50 21.63 46.01
C SER A 590 74.77 21.18 46.75
N PRO A 591 75.98 21.18 46.14
CA PRO A 591 77.23 20.94 46.86
C PRO A 591 77.47 21.97 47.97
N ILE A 592 77.26 23.27 47.69
CA ILE A 592 77.48 24.35 48.66
C ILE A 592 76.54 24.20 49.87
N ILE A 593 75.27 23.83 49.67
CA ILE A 593 74.32 23.59 50.77
C ILE A 593 74.66 22.30 51.53
N VAL A 594 75.11 21.24 50.85
CA VAL A 594 75.63 20.04 51.53
C VAL A 594 76.86 20.38 52.38
N ASP A 595 77.83 21.11 51.84
CA ASP A 595 79.06 21.52 52.54
C ASP A 595 78.76 22.44 53.74
N ILE A 596 77.86 23.42 53.59
CA ILE A 596 77.43 24.29 54.69
C ILE A 596 76.63 23.51 55.73
N SER A 597 75.76 22.56 55.34
CA SER A 597 75.02 21.73 56.30
C SER A 597 75.96 20.79 57.06
N ILE A 598 76.98 20.23 56.41
CA ILE A 598 78.04 19.46 57.08
C ILE A 598 78.84 20.36 58.03
N ALA A 599 79.20 21.57 57.61
CA ALA A 599 79.99 22.50 58.43
C ALA A 599 79.22 23.04 59.65
N LEU A 600 77.91 23.24 59.55
CA LEU A 600 77.09 23.91 60.57
C LEU A 600 76.18 22.98 61.39
N LEU A 601 75.73 21.87 60.79
CA LEU A 601 74.79 20.90 61.39
C LEU A 601 75.38 19.48 61.47
N GLN A 602 76.67 19.30 61.09
CA GLN A 602 77.38 18.01 61.05
C GLN A 602 76.68 16.90 60.24
N THR A 603 75.75 17.28 59.36
CA THR A 603 74.87 16.37 58.62
C THR A 603 74.67 16.87 57.18
N ALA A 604 74.61 15.96 56.22
CA ALA A 604 74.55 16.27 54.80
C ALA A 604 73.09 16.43 54.32
N SER A 605 72.56 17.65 54.40
CA SER A 605 71.22 17.99 53.91
C SER A 605 71.24 18.36 52.43
N THR A 606 70.28 17.84 51.65
CA THR A 606 70.14 18.19 50.23
C THR A 606 69.37 19.50 50.04
N LEU A 607 69.53 20.16 48.88
CA LEU A 607 68.84 21.41 48.55
C LEU A 607 67.32 21.33 48.77
N ASP A 608 66.69 20.22 48.37
CA ASP A 608 65.24 20.08 48.44
C ASP A 608 64.76 19.87 49.90
N GLN A 609 65.51 19.13 50.72
CA GLN A 609 65.25 19.00 52.18
C GLN A 609 65.37 20.36 52.91
N VAL A 610 66.25 21.23 52.43
CA VAL A 610 66.45 22.60 52.95
C VAL A 610 65.32 23.55 52.49
N ILE A 611 64.67 23.28 51.36
CA ILE A 611 63.50 24.06 50.90
C ILE A 611 62.23 23.67 51.67
N GLU A 612 62.01 22.38 51.97
CA GLU A 612 60.74 21.91 52.53
C GLU A 612 60.61 22.06 54.06
N ASP A 613 61.67 21.82 54.85
CA ASP A 613 61.58 21.94 56.33
C ASP A 613 62.90 22.31 57.04
N GLN A 614 64.07 21.89 56.53
CA GLN A 614 65.34 22.12 57.25
C GLN A 614 65.90 23.55 57.11
N GLY A 615 65.38 24.35 56.18
CA GLY A 615 65.88 25.70 55.88
C GLY A 615 65.83 26.66 57.07
N ALA A 616 64.81 26.57 57.92
CA ALA A 616 64.72 27.40 59.13
C ALA A 616 65.89 27.12 60.10
N LYS A 617 66.22 25.84 60.31
CA LYS A 617 67.31 25.40 61.21
C LYS A 617 68.68 25.82 60.68
N LEU A 618 68.90 25.69 59.38
CA LEU A 618 70.14 26.14 58.73
C LEU A 618 70.27 27.67 58.78
N LEU A 619 69.18 28.41 58.52
CA LEU A 619 69.18 29.87 58.57
C LEU A 619 69.40 30.40 59.99
N ASP A 620 68.84 29.75 61.01
CA ASP A 620 69.05 30.14 62.41
C ASP A 620 70.44 29.72 62.93
N ALA A 621 71.03 28.62 62.45
CA ALA A 621 72.44 28.32 62.68
C ALA A 621 73.36 29.40 62.08
N ILE A 622 73.08 29.87 60.86
CA ILE A 622 73.79 30.98 60.22
C ILE A 622 73.62 32.29 61.00
N LYS A 623 72.40 32.62 61.47
CA LYS A 623 72.16 33.80 62.33
C LYS A 623 72.89 33.69 63.68
N ARG A 624 72.87 32.53 64.32
CA ARG A 624 73.61 32.26 65.57
C ARG A 624 75.11 32.50 65.35
N LEU A 625 75.70 31.96 64.27
CA LEU A 625 77.11 32.18 63.93
C LEU A 625 77.44 33.63 63.58
N SER A 626 76.58 34.35 62.85
CA SER A 626 76.78 35.78 62.61
C SER A 626 76.81 36.54 63.94
N LYS A 627 75.84 36.29 64.83
CA LYS A 627 75.74 36.93 66.14
C LYS A 627 76.90 36.57 67.07
N GLU A 628 77.39 35.33 67.03
CA GLU A 628 78.55 34.90 67.81
C GLU A 628 79.85 35.49 67.24
N ASN A 629 79.97 35.65 65.93
CA ASN A 629 81.08 36.36 65.30
C ASN A 629 81.08 37.87 65.62
N ASP A 630 79.91 38.52 65.61
CA ASP A 630 79.74 39.91 66.03
C ASP A 630 80.07 40.09 67.53
N ARG A 631 79.67 39.13 68.36
CA ARG A 631 80.05 39.05 69.78
C ARG A 631 81.56 38.88 69.94
N LEU A 632 82.18 37.91 69.28
CA LEU A 632 83.62 37.65 69.36
C LEU A 632 84.45 38.84 68.84
N SER A 633 84.00 39.52 67.80
CA SER A 633 84.58 40.79 67.34
C SER A 633 84.50 41.86 68.44
N THR A 634 83.34 42.01 69.09
CA THR A 634 83.13 42.93 70.21
C THR A 634 83.97 42.55 71.45
N GLU A 635 84.17 41.26 71.70
CA GLU A 635 84.94 40.72 72.83
C GLU A 635 86.45 40.90 72.60
N ASN A 636 86.93 40.67 71.37
CA ASN A 636 88.30 40.95 70.95
C ASN A 636 88.63 42.47 71.04
N ASN A 637 87.71 43.33 70.59
CA ASN A 637 87.83 44.79 70.76
C ASN A 637 87.88 45.22 72.25
N LYS A 638 87.21 44.51 73.16
CA LYS A 638 87.34 44.74 74.61
C LYS A 638 88.69 44.28 75.15
N MET A 639 89.20 43.12 74.72
CA MET A 639 90.53 42.65 75.14
C MET A 639 91.64 43.60 74.65
N GLN A 640 91.51 44.15 73.44
CA GLN A 640 92.39 45.21 72.92
C GLN A 640 92.46 46.41 73.89
N GLY A 641 91.31 46.95 74.32
CA GLY A 641 91.25 48.07 75.26
C GLY A 641 91.71 47.75 76.69
N VAL A 642 91.61 46.49 77.13
CA VAL A 642 92.19 46.05 78.42
C VAL A 642 93.73 46.00 78.33
N ILE A 643 94.29 45.60 77.20
CA ILE A 643 95.74 45.60 76.97
C ILE A 643 96.29 47.04 76.96
N GLU A 644 95.55 47.99 76.36
CA GLU A 644 95.88 49.42 76.42
C GLU A 644 95.80 49.96 77.87
N GLY A 645 94.68 49.70 78.57
CA GLY A 645 94.47 50.19 79.95
C GLY A 645 95.42 49.60 81.01
N ILE A 646 96.06 48.46 80.75
CA ILE A 646 97.11 47.91 81.63
C ILE A 646 98.45 48.67 81.45
N GLY A 647 98.66 49.35 80.32
CA GLY A 647 99.84 50.19 80.10
C GLY A 647 99.90 51.43 80.99
N ASP A 648 98.75 52.06 81.25
CA ASP A 648 98.66 53.37 81.92
C ASP A 648 98.74 53.33 83.47
N VAL A 649 98.82 52.15 84.09
CA VAL A 649 98.53 51.97 85.54
C VAL A 649 99.77 51.81 86.45
N PHE A 650 100.99 51.64 85.92
CA PHE A 650 102.13 51.09 86.68
C PHE A 650 103.37 52.02 86.87
N GLU A 651 103.22 53.23 87.44
CA GLU A 651 104.31 54.21 87.80
C GLU A 651 104.35 54.54 89.35
N ILE A 652 105.52 54.74 90.06
CA ILE A 652 105.69 54.65 91.59
C ILE A 652 106.94 55.47 92.17
N GLU A 653 107.37 55.71 93.46
CA GLU A 653 107.22 55.11 94.85
C GLU A 653 107.36 55.96 96.21
N PRO A 654 108.52 56.45 96.77
CA PRO A 654 108.92 56.19 98.22
C PRO A 654 109.42 57.34 99.20
N GLU A 655 109.86 56.95 100.46
CA GLU A 655 110.65 57.65 101.57
C GLU A 655 109.98 58.62 102.63
N SER A 656 110.47 58.93 103.88
CA SER A 656 111.39 58.30 104.91
C SER A 656 111.33 58.89 106.39
N ASN A 657 112.46 59.16 107.12
CA ASN A 657 112.64 59.17 108.64
C ASN A 657 113.62 60.27 109.23
N ASP A 658 113.95 60.54 110.53
CA ASP A 658 113.60 60.11 111.95
C ASP A 658 113.67 61.33 112.98
N GLU A 659 114.19 61.46 114.24
CA GLU A 659 114.99 60.73 115.31
C GLU A 659 114.81 61.39 116.75
N LEU A 660 115.55 61.03 117.84
CA LEU A 660 115.22 61.34 119.28
C LEU A 660 116.41 61.50 120.33
N VAL A 661 116.09 61.36 121.64
CA VAL A 661 116.90 61.09 122.88
C VAL A 661 117.62 62.21 123.68
N ASN A 662 117.06 62.60 124.86
CA ASN A 662 117.85 63.09 126.04
C ASN A 662 117.12 63.08 127.43
N GLN A 663 115.98 62.40 127.60
CA GLN A 663 115.04 62.66 128.71
C GLN A 663 115.28 61.88 130.03
N VAL A 664 116.39 61.13 130.15
CA VAL A 664 116.53 60.03 131.14
C VAL A 664 116.40 60.48 132.61
N ALA A 665 116.82 61.71 132.95
CA ALA A 665 116.70 62.23 134.32
C ALA A 665 115.24 62.45 134.79
N GLN A 666 114.30 62.67 133.86
CA GLN A 666 112.88 62.90 134.17
C GLN A 666 112.17 61.61 134.65
N PHE A 667 112.70 60.42 134.32
CA PHE A 667 112.00 59.16 134.55
C PHE A 667 111.74 58.85 136.04
N LYS A 668 112.58 59.28 136.99
CA LYS A 668 112.31 59.00 138.41
C LYS A 668 111.06 59.70 138.95
N GLN A 669 110.80 60.94 138.52
CA GLN A 669 109.58 61.66 138.90
C GLN A 669 108.37 61.19 138.06
N TYR A 670 108.61 60.71 136.83
CA TYR A 670 107.60 60.07 136.00
C TYR A 670 107.08 58.75 136.59
N ILE A 671 107.89 57.99 137.33
CA ILE A 671 107.51 56.69 137.90
C ILE A 671 106.39 56.79 138.95
N GLU A 672 106.36 57.82 139.81
CA GLU A 672 105.23 58.01 140.73
C GLU A 672 103.94 58.41 139.99
N VAL A 673 104.05 59.25 138.96
CA VAL A 673 102.91 59.61 138.09
C VAL A 673 102.43 58.40 137.27
N LEU A 674 103.32 57.49 136.89
CA LEU A 674 102.98 56.22 136.25
C LEU A 674 102.20 55.29 137.19
N ALA A 675 102.50 55.26 138.48
CA ALA A 675 101.79 54.39 139.43
C ALA A 675 100.31 54.78 139.57
N ASP A 676 100.02 56.08 139.75
CA ASP A 676 98.64 56.58 139.80
C ASP A 676 97.90 56.41 138.45
N LYS A 677 98.60 56.62 137.32
CA LYS A 677 98.06 56.28 136.00
C LYS A 677 97.78 54.79 135.84
N LEU A 678 98.62 53.90 136.37
CA LEU A 678 98.47 52.45 136.26
C LEU A 678 97.20 51.97 136.96
N GLN A 679 96.90 52.50 138.15
CA GLN A 679 95.66 52.19 138.87
C GLN A 679 94.42 52.62 138.06
N LYS A 680 94.44 53.84 137.50
CA LYS A 680 93.37 54.36 136.65
C LYS A 680 93.22 53.59 135.32
N THR A 681 94.31 53.09 134.74
CA THR A 681 94.22 52.22 133.56
C THR A 681 93.74 50.82 133.91
N GLN A 682 94.03 50.27 135.10
CA GLN A 682 93.45 48.99 135.54
C GLN A 682 91.93 49.05 135.67
N GLU A 683 91.36 50.12 136.23
CA GLU A 683 89.90 50.32 136.27
C GLU A 683 89.32 50.46 134.86
N LYS A 684 89.96 51.25 133.98
CA LYS A 684 89.49 51.42 132.60
C LYS A 684 89.56 50.11 131.80
N VAL A 685 90.62 49.30 131.97
CA VAL A 685 90.75 47.96 131.37
C VAL A 685 89.73 46.99 131.92
N LYS A 686 89.39 47.05 133.22
CA LYS A 686 88.32 46.24 133.82
C LYS A 686 86.96 46.56 133.18
N ASN A 687 86.65 47.84 133.00
CA ASN A 687 85.39 48.27 132.36
C ASN A 687 85.34 47.88 130.87
N MET A 688 86.43 48.08 130.11
CA MET A 688 86.51 47.64 128.71
C MET A 688 86.41 46.11 128.57
N LYS A 689 86.88 45.35 129.57
CA LYS A 689 86.67 43.89 129.60
C LYS A 689 85.20 43.51 129.73
N VAL A 690 84.45 44.19 130.60
CA VAL A 690 83.00 43.96 130.76
C VAL A 690 82.25 44.37 129.49
N GLN A 691 82.56 45.53 128.91
CA GLN A 691 81.95 45.97 127.65
C GLN A 691 82.17 44.94 126.52
N ARG A 692 83.43 44.52 126.30
CA ARG A 692 83.74 43.48 125.30
C ARG A 692 83.03 42.14 125.59
N GLN A 693 82.86 41.77 126.85
CA GLN A 693 82.15 40.55 127.22
C GLN A 693 80.66 40.61 126.81
N ASN A 694 80.03 41.79 126.94
CA ASN A 694 78.66 42.02 126.48
C ASN A 694 78.57 42.06 124.95
N GLU A 695 79.48 42.77 124.28
CA GLU A 695 79.53 42.85 122.81
C GLU A 695 79.73 41.47 122.14
N ILE A 696 80.48 40.56 122.80
CA ILE A 696 80.60 39.16 122.38
C ILE A 696 79.25 38.44 122.54
N ALA A 697 78.59 38.54 123.69
CA ALA A 697 77.31 37.86 123.93
C ALA A 697 76.19 38.35 122.99
N GLU A 698 76.13 39.66 122.69
CA GLU A 698 75.21 40.23 121.69
C GLU A 698 75.51 39.73 120.27
N SER A 699 76.79 39.52 119.94
CA SER A 699 77.21 38.95 118.65
C SER A 699 76.96 37.44 118.55
N GLU A 700 77.07 36.70 119.64
CA GLU A 700 76.77 35.26 119.71
C GLU A 700 75.26 35.03 119.56
N GLN A 701 74.41 35.74 120.30
CA GLN A 701 72.94 35.66 120.14
C GLN A 701 72.52 35.97 118.70
N LYS A 702 73.12 36.99 118.07
CA LYS A 702 72.78 37.37 116.69
C LYS A 702 73.27 36.38 115.64
N TYR A 703 74.28 35.57 115.95
CA TYR A 703 74.70 34.45 115.12
C TYR A 703 73.68 33.30 115.20
N ASP A 704 73.26 32.93 116.42
CA ASP A 704 72.24 31.90 116.66
C ASP A 704 70.90 32.24 115.96
N GLU A 705 70.50 33.52 115.97
CA GLU A 705 69.31 34.01 115.27
C GLU A 705 69.40 33.83 113.74
N LEU A 706 70.56 34.12 113.13
CA LEU A 706 70.80 33.95 111.70
C LEU A 706 70.93 32.47 111.29
N GLU A 707 71.54 31.63 112.13
CA GLU A 707 71.61 30.18 111.88
C GLU A 707 70.21 29.52 111.93
N GLN A 708 69.33 30.02 112.82
CA GLN A 708 67.91 29.63 112.86
C GLN A 708 67.07 30.19 111.71
N GLU A 709 67.51 31.21 110.98
CA GLU A 709 66.84 31.70 109.77
C GLU A 709 67.31 30.91 108.53
N ASN A 710 68.62 30.70 108.41
CA ASN A 710 69.24 29.98 107.29
C ASN A 710 68.79 28.51 107.22
N THR A 711 68.62 27.84 108.38
CA THR A 711 68.05 26.48 108.46
C THR A 711 66.60 26.42 107.94
N LYS A 712 65.74 27.39 108.30
CA LYS A 712 64.36 27.44 107.79
C LYS A 712 64.29 27.67 106.28
N LEU A 713 65.22 28.45 105.72
CA LEU A 713 65.32 28.68 104.28
C LEU A 713 65.80 27.43 103.52
N LEU A 714 66.68 26.62 104.12
CA LEU A 714 67.05 25.31 103.59
C LEU A 714 65.86 24.34 103.59
N ASP A 715 65.14 24.21 104.71
CA ASP A 715 63.94 23.36 104.80
C ASP A 715 62.88 23.75 103.74
N GLN A 716 62.62 25.04 103.55
CA GLN A 716 61.71 25.54 102.51
C GLN A 716 62.22 25.23 101.09
N THR A 717 63.52 25.34 100.86
CA THR A 717 64.13 25.05 99.56
C THR A 717 63.97 23.57 99.19
N ASP A 718 64.13 22.65 100.14
CA ASP A 718 64.00 21.21 99.88
C ASP A 718 62.53 20.76 99.75
N ILE A 719 61.59 21.40 100.45
CA ILE A 719 60.14 21.22 100.21
C ILE A 719 59.77 21.64 98.78
N LEU A 720 60.28 22.78 98.29
CA LEU A 720 59.99 23.26 96.93
C LEU A 720 60.61 22.36 95.85
N LYS A 721 61.79 21.77 96.07
CA LYS A 721 62.37 20.75 95.17
C LYS A 721 61.48 19.51 95.10
N ALA A 722 61.04 18.99 96.26
CA ALA A 722 60.18 17.81 96.30
C ALA A 722 58.85 18.02 95.55
N GLN A 723 58.26 19.21 95.68
CA GLN A 723 57.07 19.59 94.90
C GLN A 723 57.36 19.69 93.39
N LEU A 724 58.48 20.32 93.00
CA LEU A 724 58.89 20.44 91.60
C LEU A 724 59.08 19.06 90.94
N ASP A 725 59.74 18.12 91.62
CA ASP A 725 59.98 16.78 91.08
C ASP A 725 58.71 15.91 91.07
N GLN A 726 57.80 16.11 92.03
CA GLN A 726 56.46 15.53 91.98
C GLN A 726 55.67 16.03 90.76
N THR A 727 55.68 17.34 90.48
CA THR A 727 55.01 17.92 89.31
C THR A 727 55.64 17.45 87.99
N LYS A 728 56.97 17.37 87.89
CA LYS A 728 57.66 16.76 86.73
C LYS A 728 57.27 15.31 86.50
N SER A 729 57.15 14.52 87.58
CA SER A 729 56.73 13.11 87.51
C SER A 729 55.29 12.95 87.01
N GLN A 730 54.39 13.85 87.42
CA GLN A 730 53.02 13.91 86.90
C GLN A 730 52.99 14.33 85.42
N LEU A 731 53.70 15.41 85.07
CA LEU A 731 53.77 15.92 83.69
C LEU A 731 54.27 14.83 82.72
N ASN A 732 55.35 14.12 83.07
CA ASN A 732 55.89 13.05 82.25
C ASN A 732 54.90 11.88 82.06
N LYS A 733 54.11 11.54 83.08
CA LYS A 733 53.04 10.53 82.95
C LYS A 733 51.93 10.99 82.00
N THR A 734 51.49 12.24 82.11
CA THR A 734 50.48 12.81 81.20
C THR A 734 51.01 12.94 79.77
N GLN A 735 52.28 13.32 79.59
CA GLN A 735 52.96 13.35 78.29
C GLN A 735 53.02 11.95 77.65
N GLN A 736 53.34 10.92 78.43
CA GLN A 736 53.35 9.53 77.97
C GLN A 736 51.93 9.07 77.57
N GLN A 737 50.92 9.30 78.44
CA GLN A 737 49.53 8.94 78.14
C GLN A 737 49.00 9.66 76.89
N TYR A 738 49.36 10.92 76.68
CA TYR A 738 49.00 11.67 75.47
C TYR A 738 49.63 11.07 74.21
N ASN A 739 50.90 10.66 74.28
CA ASN A 739 51.60 10.02 73.17
C ASN A 739 51.00 8.63 72.84
N GLU A 740 50.72 7.82 73.86
CA GLU A 740 50.06 6.51 73.72
C GLU A 740 48.65 6.65 73.10
N MET A 741 47.86 7.61 73.59
CA MET A 741 46.53 7.92 73.03
C MET A 741 46.61 8.42 71.58
N THR A 742 47.59 9.27 71.26
CA THR A 742 47.81 9.78 69.90
C THR A 742 48.22 8.66 68.93
N GLN A 743 49.08 7.74 69.38
CA GLN A 743 49.43 6.55 68.59
C GLN A 743 48.21 5.65 68.36
N HIS A 744 47.42 5.35 69.40
CA HIS A 744 46.19 4.56 69.28
C HIS A 744 45.22 5.19 68.25
N LEU A 745 44.95 6.49 68.38
CA LEU A 745 44.03 7.19 67.46
C LEU A 745 44.55 7.18 66.02
N SER A 746 45.87 7.32 65.81
CA SER A 746 46.46 7.24 64.47
C SER A 746 46.38 5.85 63.85
N ALA A 747 46.54 4.78 64.65
CA ALA A 747 46.40 3.40 64.21
C ALA A 747 44.93 3.05 63.90
N GLU A 748 44.01 3.49 64.77
CA GLU A 748 42.57 3.29 64.61
C GLU A 748 41.99 4.03 63.39
N ILE A 749 42.48 5.23 63.10
CA ILE A 749 42.19 5.94 61.83
C ILE A 749 42.76 5.14 60.65
N SER A 750 44.01 4.69 60.72
CA SER A 750 44.65 3.92 59.65
C SER A 750 43.94 2.59 59.35
N GLU A 751 43.51 1.81 60.35
CA GLU A 751 42.73 0.58 60.13
C GLU A 751 41.32 0.89 59.58
N ARG A 752 40.72 1.99 60.04
CA ARG A 752 39.39 2.42 59.59
C ARG A 752 39.39 2.91 58.14
N ASP A 753 40.44 3.60 57.71
CA ASP A 753 40.57 4.06 56.32
C ASP A 753 40.86 2.88 55.38
N ILE A 754 41.75 1.95 55.76
CA ILE A 754 42.00 0.70 55.02
C ILE A 754 40.70 -0.12 54.87
N THR A 755 39.95 -0.32 55.98
CA THR A 755 38.69 -1.09 55.93
C THR A 755 37.52 -0.33 55.30
N LEU A 756 37.68 0.95 54.96
CA LEU A 756 36.78 1.72 54.10
C LEU A 756 37.14 1.52 52.62
N ASP A 757 38.41 1.65 52.26
CA ASP A 757 38.89 1.42 50.89
C ASP A 757 38.66 -0.03 50.44
N ASP A 758 38.94 -1.03 51.29
CA ASP A 758 38.66 -2.46 51.02
C ASP A 758 37.17 -2.69 50.68
N LYS A 759 36.25 -2.08 51.45
CA LYS A 759 34.80 -2.18 51.19
C LYS A 759 34.38 -1.45 49.94
N VAL A 760 34.95 -0.28 49.66
CA VAL A 760 34.68 0.48 48.44
C VAL A 760 35.19 -0.27 47.21
N GLU A 761 36.31 -0.99 47.28
CA GLU A 761 36.76 -1.87 46.19
C GLU A 761 35.89 -3.13 46.07
N GLU A 762 35.48 -3.76 47.18
CA GLU A 762 34.58 -4.93 47.16
C GLU A 762 33.21 -4.57 46.53
N GLU A 763 32.57 -3.48 46.97
CA GLU A 763 31.31 -2.99 46.39
C GLU A 763 31.47 -2.64 44.90
N ARG A 764 32.53 -1.91 44.51
CA ARG A 764 32.82 -1.62 43.09
C ARG A 764 33.01 -2.90 42.28
N THR A 765 33.74 -3.86 42.80
CA THR A 765 34.02 -5.14 42.14
C THR A 765 32.75 -5.98 41.98
N GLN A 766 31.88 -6.00 43.00
CA GLN A 766 30.60 -6.70 42.97
C GLN A 766 29.62 -6.03 42.00
N ILE A 767 29.55 -4.70 41.98
CA ILE A 767 28.75 -3.91 41.00
C ILE A 767 29.23 -4.16 39.56
N ILE A 768 30.55 -4.12 39.32
CA ILE A 768 31.14 -4.40 38.00
C ILE A 768 30.87 -5.85 37.57
N THR A 769 30.95 -6.81 38.49
CA THR A 769 30.69 -8.22 38.21
C THR A 769 29.21 -8.47 37.88
N ASN A 770 28.29 -7.86 38.64
CA ASN A 770 26.85 -7.94 38.39
C ASN A 770 26.46 -7.30 37.05
N MET A 771 27.05 -6.15 36.68
CA MET A 771 26.85 -5.56 35.35
C MET A 771 27.43 -6.44 34.22
N LYS A 772 28.61 -7.02 34.41
CA LYS A 772 29.21 -7.95 33.43
C LYS A 772 28.35 -9.20 33.22
N SER A 773 27.76 -9.78 34.27
CA SER A 773 26.82 -10.90 34.13
C SER A 773 25.64 -10.48 33.27
N LYS A 774 24.92 -9.42 33.66
CA LYS A 774 23.74 -8.94 32.93
C LYS A 774 24.01 -8.68 31.45
N PHE A 775 25.13 -8.02 31.11
CA PHE A 775 25.47 -7.77 29.71
C PHE A 775 25.83 -9.04 28.94
N GLU A 776 26.45 -10.05 29.56
CA GLU A 776 26.73 -11.33 28.91
C GLU A 776 25.47 -12.19 28.78
N ASP A 777 24.54 -12.11 29.74
CA ASP A 777 23.22 -12.74 29.71
C ASP A 777 22.32 -12.13 28.61
N GLU A 778 22.20 -10.80 28.53
CA GLU A 778 21.50 -10.07 27.46
C GLU A 778 22.10 -10.41 26.09
N LYS A 779 23.44 -10.37 25.97
CA LYS A 779 24.18 -10.74 24.77
C LYS A 779 23.95 -12.21 24.38
N SER A 780 23.78 -13.11 25.34
CA SER A 780 23.43 -14.52 25.09
C SER A 780 22.02 -14.62 24.49
N GLN A 781 21.03 -13.98 25.11
CA GLN A 781 19.65 -13.92 24.59
C GLN A 781 19.59 -13.31 23.18
N MET A 782 20.27 -12.18 22.95
CA MET A 782 20.32 -11.51 21.65
C MET A 782 20.94 -12.41 20.56
N ASN A 783 21.96 -13.20 20.90
CA ASN A 783 22.57 -14.15 19.97
C ASN A 783 21.67 -15.36 19.68
N GLU A 784 20.91 -15.85 20.67
CA GLU A 784 19.92 -16.91 20.47
C GLU A 784 18.73 -16.43 19.63
N GLU A 785 18.26 -15.20 19.83
CA GLU A 785 17.21 -14.60 19.00
C GLU A 785 17.70 -14.39 17.55
N ILE A 786 18.91 -13.87 17.35
CA ILE A 786 19.55 -13.75 16.02
C ILE A 786 19.69 -15.13 15.33
N LYS A 787 19.98 -16.19 16.10
CA LYS A 787 20.08 -17.57 15.59
C LYS A 787 18.70 -18.11 15.18
N ASN A 788 17.66 -17.85 15.96
CA ASN A 788 16.28 -18.27 15.66
C ASN A 788 15.68 -17.49 14.47
N LEU A 789 15.97 -16.19 14.36
CA LEU A 789 15.61 -15.38 13.19
C LEU A 789 16.32 -15.88 11.92
N LYS A 790 17.59 -16.28 12.02
CA LYS A 790 18.33 -16.87 10.89
C LYS A 790 17.79 -18.23 10.46
N SER A 791 17.38 -19.12 11.37
CA SER A 791 16.75 -20.39 10.96
C SER A 791 15.41 -20.14 10.26
N LYS A 792 14.58 -19.26 10.81
CA LYS A 792 13.28 -18.88 10.21
C LYS A 792 13.44 -18.20 8.85
N GLN A 793 14.48 -17.40 8.65
CA GLN A 793 14.84 -16.83 7.34
C GLN A 793 15.17 -17.92 6.32
N VAL A 794 15.96 -18.93 6.71
CA VAL A 794 16.32 -20.07 5.82
C VAL A 794 15.10 -20.94 5.51
N GLU A 795 14.18 -21.14 6.45
CA GLU A 795 12.91 -21.84 6.24
C GLU A 795 12.02 -21.12 5.23
N LEU A 796 11.76 -19.81 5.44
CA LEU A 796 10.97 -18.98 4.53
C LEU A 796 11.61 -18.89 3.14
N GLN A 797 12.94 -18.83 3.05
CA GLN A 797 13.65 -18.83 1.77
C GLN A 797 13.58 -20.20 1.07
N SER A 798 13.54 -21.31 1.82
CA SER A 798 13.28 -22.66 1.30
C SER A 798 11.84 -22.78 0.76
N GLU A 799 10.87 -22.21 1.45
CA GLU A 799 9.47 -22.18 1.04
C GLU A 799 9.22 -21.32 -0.20
N ALA A 800 9.76 -20.10 -0.24
CA ALA A 800 9.72 -19.25 -1.43
C ALA A 800 10.34 -19.94 -2.66
N ASN A 801 11.43 -20.70 -2.48
CA ASN A 801 12.04 -21.49 -3.54
C ASN A 801 11.18 -22.68 -4.01
N LYS A 802 10.29 -23.23 -3.17
CA LYS A 802 9.30 -24.23 -3.58
C LYS A 802 8.18 -23.56 -4.39
N LEU A 803 7.60 -22.48 -3.85
CA LEU A 803 6.52 -21.73 -4.51
C LEU A 803 6.93 -21.24 -5.90
N ASN A 804 8.15 -20.70 -6.05
CA ASN A 804 8.68 -20.28 -7.35
C ASN A 804 8.81 -21.43 -8.37
N ARG A 805 9.09 -22.67 -7.92
CA ARG A 805 9.08 -23.84 -8.82
C ARG A 805 7.68 -24.19 -9.26
N THR A 806 6.73 -24.26 -8.33
CA THR A 806 5.31 -24.54 -8.63
C THR A 806 4.70 -23.48 -9.55
N ILE A 807 5.05 -22.20 -9.37
CA ILE A 807 4.66 -21.11 -10.30
C ILE A 807 5.25 -21.35 -11.70
N SER A 808 6.53 -21.75 -11.80
CA SER A 808 7.17 -22.05 -13.09
C SER A 808 6.56 -23.28 -13.78
N GLU A 809 6.18 -24.29 -13.02
CA GLU A 809 5.51 -25.51 -13.50
C GLU A 809 4.10 -25.20 -14.02
N LEU A 810 3.28 -24.50 -13.22
CA LEU A 810 1.93 -24.06 -13.60
C LEU A 810 1.91 -23.07 -14.78
N THR A 811 2.98 -22.27 -14.94
CA THR A 811 3.14 -21.38 -16.10
C THR A 811 3.41 -22.17 -17.37
N ALA A 812 4.33 -23.15 -17.32
CA ALA A 812 4.63 -24.02 -18.45
C ALA A 812 3.42 -24.89 -18.85
N GLU A 813 2.63 -25.35 -17.88
CA GLU A 813 1.37 -26.06 -18.14
C GLU A 813 0.31 -25.13 -18.77
N ASN A 814 0.17 -23.89 -18.27
CA ASN A 814 -0.71 -22.89 -18.89
C ASN A 814 -0.36 -22.62 -20.35
N ASP A 815 0.92 -22.43 -20.67
CA ASP A 815 1.34 -22.13 -22.04
C ASP A 815 1.19 -23.35 -22.97
N LYS A 816 1.34 -24.57 -22.45
CA LYS A 816 0.96 -25.80 -23.16
C LYS A 816 -0.55 -25.84 -23.44
N LEU A 817 -1.40 -25.58 -22.44
CA LEU A 817 -2.86 -25.58 -22.57
C LEU A 817 -3.34 -24.49 -23.54
N LYS A 818 -2.77 -23.28 -23.51
CA LYS A 818 -3.05 -22.22 -24.50
C LYS A 818 -2.70 -22.67 -25.91
N SER A 819 -1.56 -23.33 -26.10
CA SER A 819 -1.14 -23.88 -27.40
C SER A 819 -2.12 -24.96 -27.90
N GLU A 820 -2.58 -25.84 -27.00
CA GLU A 820 -3.54 -26.89 -27.31
C GLU A 820 -4.93 -26.33 -27.68
N ILE A 821 -5.45 -25.36 -26.92
CA ILE A 821 -6.68 -24.61 -27.25
C ILE A 821 -6.54 -23.92 -28.62
N THR A 822 -5.40 -23.26 -28.88
CA THR A 822 -5.14 -22.57 -30.15
C THR A 822 -5.11 -23.54 -31.33
N ASN A 823 -4.68 -24.78 -31.13
CA ASN A 823 -4.69 -25.81 -32.17
C ASN A 823 -6.09 -26.42 -32.36
N GLN A 824 -6.81 -26.71 -31.27
CA GLN A 824 -8.20 -27.17 -31.34
C GLN A 824 -9.11 -26.14 -32.03
N GLN A 825 -8.90 -24.84 -31.81
CA GLN A 825 -9.61 -23.79 -32.53
C GLN A 825 -9.31 -23.78 -34.04
N LYS A 826 -8.04 -23.96 -34.46
CA LYS A 826 -7.70 -24.09 -35.89
C LYS A 826 -8.29 -25.34 -36.52
N GLU A 827 -8.31 -26.47 -35.80
CA GLU A 827 -8.95 -27.71 -36.26
C GLU A 827 -10.47 -27.52 -36.39
N PHE A 828 -11.11 -26.85 -35.43
CA PHE A 828 -12.53 -26.50 -35.49
C PHE A 828 -12.86 -25.55 -36.65
N ASP A 829 -12.09 -24.49 -36.85
CA ASP A 829 -12.28 -23.56 -37.97
C ASP A 829 -12.05 -24.25 -39.33
N THR A 830 -11.09 -25.17 -39.42
CA THR A 830 -10.85 -25.99 -40.62
C THR A 830 -12.00 -26.97 -40.86
N TYR A 831 -12.52 -27.63 -39.82
CA TYR A 831 -13.67 -28.51 -39.88
C TYR A 831 -14.95 -27.77 -40.27
N LYS A 832 -15.17 -26.58 -39.71
CA LYS A 832 -16.26 -25.67 -40.07
C LYS A 832 -16.17 -25.26 -41.53
N SER A 833 -15.04 -24.72 -41.97
CA SER A 833 -14.82 -24.27 -43.36
C SER A 833 -15.01 -25.40 -44.37
N THR A 834 -14.47 -26.60 -44.08
CA THR A 834 -14.68 -27.77 -44.95
C THR A 834 -16.11 -28.35 -44.91
N THR A 835 -16.88 -28.09 -43.86
CA THR A 835 -18.30 -28.44 -43.76
C THR A 835 -19.18 -27.43 -44.50
N GLU A 836 -18.88 -26.14 -44.40
CA GLU A 836 -19.51 -25.06 -45.18
C GLU A 836 -19.24 -25.26 -46.68
N GLU A 837 -18.01 -25.59 -47.08
CA GLU A 837 -17.66 -25.97 -48.46
C GLU A 837 -18.43 -27.19 -48.97
N ARG A 838 -18.66 -28.22 -48.14
CA ARG A 838 -19.46 -29.40 -48.51
C ARG A 838 -20.91 -29.03 -48.69
N PHE A 839 -21.48 -28.31 -47.73
CA PHE A 839 -22.88 -27.87 -47.78
C PHE A 839 -23.16 -27.00 -49.01
N ASP A 840 -22.27 -26.06 -49.35
CA ASP A 840 -22.44 -25.27 -50.58
C ASP A 840 -22.20 -26.08 -51.86
N LYS A 841 -21.36 -27.12 -51.86
CA LYS A 841 -21.27 -28.06 -53.00
C LYS A 841 -22.55 -28.86 -53.17
N GLU A 842 -23.04 -29.53 -52.11
CA GLU A 842 -24.28 -30.30 -52.11
C GLU A 842 -25.50 -29.44 -52.51
N LYS A 843 -25.59 -28.22 -51.98
CA LYS A 843 -26.62 -27.22 -52.32
C LYS A 843 -26.56 -26.77 -53.78
N ASN A 844 -25.36 -26.58 -54.34
CA ASN A 844 -25.21 -26.26 -55.76
C ASN A 844 -25.49 -27.47 -56.67
N GLU A 845 -25.09 -28.67 -56.28
CA GLU A 845 -25.42 -29.92 -56.98
C GLU A 845 -26.93 -30.18 -56.99
N MET A 846 -27.60 -30.03 -55.84
CA MET A 846 -29.05 -30.17 -55.74
C MET A 846 -29.79 -29.09 -56.53
N LYS A 847 -29.29 -27.84 -56.52
CA LYS A 847 -29.81 -26.77 -57.39
C LYS A 847 -29.65 -27.12 -58.88
N ASN A 848 -28.46 -27.57 -59.30
CA ASN A 848 -28.21 -27.99 -60.67
C ASN A 848 -29.12 -29.16 -61.08
N HIS A 849 -29.41 -30.10 -60.17
CA HIS A 849 -30.33 -31.20 -60.39
C HIS A 849 -31.79 -30.73 -60.55
N TYR A 850 -32.24 -29.79 -59.71
CA TYR A 850 -33.55 -29.15 -59.87
C TYR A 850 -33.65 -28.33 -61.17
N ASP A 851 -32.66 -27.49 -61.48
CA ASP A 851 -32.62 -26.69 -62.72
C ASP A 851 -32.59 -27.59 -63.97
N ALA A 852 -31.91 -28.75 -63.92
CA ALA A 852 -31.94 -29.75 -64.99
C ALA A 852 -33.31 -30.45 -65.09
N THR A 853 -33.92 -30.82 -63.96
CA THR A 853 -35.25 -31.44 -63.91
C THR A 853 -36.34 -30.49 -64.42
N ILE A 854 -36.26 -29.20 -64.06
CA ILE A 854 -37.17 -28.15 -64.55
C ILE A 854 -37.01 -27.96 -66.06
N LYS A 855 -35.77 -27.97 -66.58
CA LYS A 855 -35.53 -27.91 -68.04
C LYS A 855 -36.08 -29.14 -68.76
N ALA A 856 -35.89 -30.35 -68.22
CA ALA A 856 -36.40 -31.58 -68.80
C ALA A 856 -37.95 -31.63 -68.77
N LEU A 857 -38.58 -31.16 -67.69
CA LEU A 857 -40.04 -30.99 -67.61
C LEU A 857 -40.54 -29.94 -68.61
N GLY A 858 -39.85 -28.79 -68.72
CA GLY A 858 -40.18 -27.74 -69.68
C GLY A 858 -40.10 -28.21 -71.13
N GLN A 859 -39.04 -28.95 -71.48
CA GLN A 859 -38.89 -29.58 -72.79
C GLN A 859 -40.02 -30.58 -73.03
N ARG A 860 -40.29 -31.50 -72.09
CA ARG A 860 -41.37 -32.49 -72.22
C ARG A 860 -42.76 -31.85 -72.33
N CYS A 861 -43.00 -30.71 -71.67
CA CYS A 861 -44.22 -29.93 -71.83
C CYS A 861 -44.30 -29.25 -73.21
N SER A 862 -43.16 -28.85 -73.80
CA SER A 862 -43.10 -28.35 -75.17
C SER A 862 -43.39 -29.47 -76.18
N GLU A 863 -42.75 -30.64 -76.02
CA GLU A 863 -42.98 -31.85 -76.82
C GLU A 863 -44.46 -32.27 -76.77
N LEU A 864 -45.05 -32.33 -75.56
CA LEU A 864 -46.49 -32.61 -75.39
C LEU A 864 -47.39 -31.52 -76.01
N SER A 865 -46.95 -30.27 -76.05
CA SER A 865 -47.72 -29.19 -76.70
C SER A 865 -47.67 -29.29 -78.22
N GLU A 866 -46.54 -29.74 -78.77
CA GLU A 866 -46.35 -30.05 -80.20
C GLU A 866 -47.16 -31.30 -80.59
N ASP A 867 -47.12 -32.37 -79.80
CA ASP A 867 -47.96 -33.56 -79.97
C ASP A 867 -49.46 -33.22 -79.94
N ILE A 868 -49.90 -32.37 -79.00
CA ILE A 868 -51.30 -31.91 -78.93
C ILE A 868 -51.68 -31.08 -80.17
N ALA A 869 -50.79 -30.24 -80.68
CA ALA A 869 -51.02 -29.50 -81.92
C ALA A 869 -51.10 -30.43 -83.14
N ASN A 870 -50.20 -31.42 -83.23
CA ASN A 870 -50.19 -32.44 -84.27
C ASN A 870 -51.48 -33.29 -84.23
N PHE A 871 -51.91 -33.76 -83.06
CA PHE A 871 -53.17 -34.50 -82.90
C PHE A 871 -54.39 -33.64 -83.23
N ALA A 872 -54.38 -32.33 -82.94
CA ALA A 872 -55.45 -31.42 -83.36
C ALA A 872 -55.49 -31.26 -84.89
N GLU A 873 -54.34 -31.20 -85.56
CA GLU A 873 -54.31 -31.18 -87.03
C GLU A 873 -54.76 -32.53 -87.61
N GLU A 874 -54.25 -33.66 -87.13
CA GLU A 874 -54.69 -34.99 -87.57
C GLU A 874 -56.19 -35.20 -87.36
N LEU A 875 -56.75 -34.75 -86.23
CA LEU A 875 -58.18 -34.82 -85.94
C LEU A 875 -58.98 -33.99 -86.94
N THR A 876 -58.62 -32.72 -87.18
CA THR A 876 -59.33 -31.87 -88.16
C THR A 876 -59.19 -32.40 -89.60
N GLN A 877 -58.02 -32.92 -89.98
CA GLN A 877 -57.84 -33.62 -91.26
C GLN A 877 -58.73 -34.89 -91.35
N SER A 878 -58.88 -35.63 -90.25
CA SER A 878 -59.74 -36.82 -90.15
C SER A 878 -61.22 -36.46 -90.25
N GLU A 879 -61.66 -35.40 -89.57
CA GLU A 879 -63.02 -34.86 -89.69
C GLU A 879 -63.32 -34.38 -91.11
N VAL A 880 -62.37 -33.71 -91.79
CA VAL A 880 -62.53 -33.31 -93.20
C VAL A 880 -62.66 -34.53 -94.12
N LYS A 881 -61.86 -35.59 -93.90
CA LYS A 881 -61.97 -36.87 -94.62
C LYS A 881 -63.32 -37.55 -94.35
N TYR A 882 -63.77 -37.60 -93.10
CA TYR A 882 -65.08 -38.15 -92.70
C TYR A 882 -66.25 -37.40 -93.35
N ASN A 883 -66.26 -36.07 -93.26
CA ASN A 883 -67.29 -35.22 -93.88
C ASN A 883 -67.33 -35.37 -95.41
N LYS A 884 -66.18 -35.57 -96.05
CA LYS A 884 -66.11 -35.87 -97.50
C LYS A 884 -66.73 -37.23 -97.82
N LEU A 885 -66.33 -38.29 -97.10
CA LEU A 885 -66.88 -39.64 -97.27
C LEU A 885 -68.39 -39.71 -96.95
N GLN A 886 -68.87 -38.91 -95.99
CA GLN A 886 -70.30 -38.82 -95.66
C GLN A 886 -71.10 -38.16 -96.80
N LYS A 887 -70.57 -37.12 -97.45
CA LYS A 887 -71.16 -36.53 -98.67
C LYS A 887 -71.16 -37.52 -99.84
N GLU A 888 -70.06 -38.24 -100.05
CA GLU A 888 -69.92 -39.25 -101.11
C GLU A 888 -70.89 -40.43 -100.91
N LYS A 889 -71.04 -40.91 -99.67
CA LYS A 889 -72.07 -41.87 -99.26
C LYS A 889 -73.48 -41.35 -99.55
N GLN A 890 -73.76 -40.07 -99.31
CA GLN A 890 -75.07 -39.46 -99.59
C GLN A 890 -75.37 -39.46 -101.09
N THR A 891 -74.40 -39.05 -101.94
CA THR A 891 -74.57 -39.11 -103.40
C THR A 891 -74.76 -40.54 -103.91
N LEU A 892 -74.02 -41.52 -103.37
CA LEU A 892 -74.21 -42.94 -103.71
C LEU A 892 -75.58 -43.49 -103.29
N ILE A 893 -76.18 -42.99 -102.20
CA ILE A 893 -77.56 -43.32 -101.81
C ILE A 893 -78.56 -42.73 -102.81
N GLU A 894 -78.35 -41.49 -103.26
CA GLU A 894 -79.21 -40.86 -104.28
C GLU A 894 -79.11 -41.55 -105.65
N ASP A 895 -77.91 -41.89 -106.10
CA ASP A 895 -77.71 -42.58 -107.38
C ASP A 895 -78.23 -44.02 -107.34
N LYS A 896 -78.06 -44.72 -106.22
CA LYS A 896 -78.72 -46.01 -105.97
C LYS A 896 -80.25 -45.88 -106.02
N ARG A 897 -80.83 -44.75 -105.57
CA ARG A 897 -82.27 -44.48 -105.71
C ARG A 897 -82.66 -44.26 -107.17
N LYS A 898 -81.95 -43.39 -107.90
CA LYS A 898 -82.18 -43.12 -109.34
C LYS A 898 -82.14 -44.40 -110.16
N LEU A 899 -81.09 -45.21 -110.02
CA LEU A 899 -80.92 -46.49 -110.74
C LEU A 899 -82.02 -47.51 -110.40
N ASN A 900 -82.55 -47.51 -109.18
CA ASN A 900 -83.63 -48.41 -108.77
C ASN A 900 -85.01 -47.94 -109.28
N GLU A 901 -85.22 -46.62 -109.41
CA GLU A 901 -86.39 -46.04 -110.09
C GLU A 901 -86.33 -46.30 -111.62
N GLU A 902 -85.16 -46.16 -112.23
CA GLU A 902 -84.92 -46.49 -113.64
C GLU A 902 -85.10 -47.99 -113.93
N LYS A 903 -84.54 -48.87 -113.09
CA LYS A 903 -84.77 -50.32 -113.16
C LYS A 903 -86.27 -50.65 -113.15
N LYS A 904 -87.06 -50.03 -112.27
CA LYS A 904 -88.53 -50.21 -112.25
C LYS A 904 -89.18 -49.74 -113.55
N ARG A 905 -88.79 -48.59 -114.10
CA ARG A 905 -89.29 -48.09 -115.40
C ARG A 905 -89.00 -49.07 -116.54
N ILE A 906 -87.78 -49.63 -116.59
CA ILE A 906 -87.37 -50.63 -117.59
C ILE A 906 -88.18 -51.92 -117.43
N GLN A 907 -88.35 -52.43 -116.20
CA GLN A 907 -89.18 -53.62 -115.95
C GLN A 907 -90.63 -53.42 -116.45
N SER A 908 -91.25 -52.29 -116.14
CA SER A 908 -92.60 -51.95 -116.63
C SER A 908 -92.66 -51.51 -118.11
N SER A 909 -91.53 -51.44 -118.83
CA SER A 909 -91.51 -51.39 -120.29
C SER A 909 -91.47 -52.81 -120.87
N VAL A 910 -90.54 -53.64 -120.38
CA VAL A 910 -90.37 -55.05 -120.81
C VAL A 910 -91.64 -55.88 -120.56
N GLU A 911 -92.37 -55.65 -119.46
CA GLU A 911 -93.66 -56.32 -119.23
C GLU A 911 -94.74 -55.90 -120.24
N ARG A 912 -94.77 -54.63 -120.67
CA ARG A 912 -95.68 -54.17 -121.72
C ARG A 912 -95.29 -54.70 -123.10
N GLU A 913 -94.01 -54.69 -123.43
CA GLU A 913 -93.49 -55.28 -124.67
C GLU A 913 -93.80 -56.79 -124.74
N LYS A 914 -93.62 -57.51 -123.62
CA LYS A 914 -94.02 -58.92 -123.50
C LYS A 914 -95.52 -59.11 -123.70
N MET A 915 -96.38 -58.32 -123.06
CA MET A 915 -97.84 -58.40 -123.25
C MET A 915 -98.25 -58.11 -124.71
N LEU A 916 -97.61 -57.12 -125.35
CA LEU A 916 -97.85 -56.79 -126.76
C LEU A 916 -97.39 -57.92 -127.70
N ALA A 917 -96.22 -58.51 -127.44
CA ALA A 917 -95.71 -59.66 -128.21
C ALA A 917 -96.60 -60.90 -128.05
N GLU A 918 -97.06 -61.21 -126.83
CA GLU A 918 -98.02 -62.29 -126.58
C GLU A 918 -99.37 -62.05 -127.25
N ALA A 919 -99.86 -60.81 -127.29
CA ALA A 919 -101.09 -60.44 -127.98
C ALA A 919 -100.95 -60.62 -129.50
N LEU A 920 -99.87 -60.09 -130.10
CA LEU A 920 -99.57 -60.25 -131.54
C LEU A 920 -99.43 -61.73 -131.94
N ALA A 921 -98.74 -62.54 -131.12
CA ALA A 921 -98.61 -63.98 -131.35
C ALA A 921 -99.98 -64.69 -131.32
N LYS A 922 -100.84 -64.37 -130.35
CA LYS A 922 -102.21 -64.91 -130.27
C LYS A 922 -103.06 -64.52 -131.49
N THR A 923 -103.00 -63.25 -131.93
CA THR A 923 -103.70 -62.80 -133.15
C THR A 923 -103.25 -63.58 -134.38
N LYS A 924 -101.94 -63.73 -134.60
CA LYS A 924 -101.41 -64.46 -135.76
C LYS A 924 -101.82 -65.94 -135.77
N ILE A 925 -101.85 -66.59 -134.61
CA ILE A 925 -102.35 -67.98 -134.48
C ILE A 925 -103.82 -68.08 -134.91
N ILE A 926 -104.66 -67.10 -134.55
CA ILE A 926 -106.08 -67.07 -134.95
C ILE A 926 -106.23 -66.86 -136.46
N GLU A 927 -105.43 -65.97 -137.06
CA GLU A 927 -105.41 -65.75 -138.53
C GLU A 927 -104.98 -67.01 -139.30
N GLU A 928 -103.92 -67.69 -138.86
CA GLU A 928 -103.44 -68.93 -139.48
C GLU A 928 -104.47 -70.07 -139.34
N GLN A 929 -105.12 -70.20 -138.17
CA GLN A 929 -106.22 -71.16 -137.95
C GLN A 929 -107.44 -70.88 -138.85
N ALA A 930 -107.83 -69.61 -139.00
CA ALA A 930 -108.93 -69.22 -139.89
C ALA A 930 -108.64 -69.59 -141.36
N SER A 931 -107.46 -69.23 -141.86
CA SER A 931 -107.05 -69.55 -143.24
C SER A 931 -106.92 -71.07 -143.47
N SER A 932 -106.51 -71.85 -142.46
CA SER A 932 -106.42 -73.31 -142.56
C SER A 932 -107.81 -73.96 -142.63
N ASN A 933 -108.77 -73.49 -141.82
CA ASN A 933 -110.16 -73.95 -141.86
C ASN A 933 -110.85 -73.62 -143.20
N GLU A 934 -110.62 -72.43 -143.76
CA GLU A 934 -111.13 -72.04 -145.09
C GLU A 934 -110.64 -73.00 -146.19
N LYS A 935 -109.33 -73.28 -146.22
CA LYS A 935 -108.72 -74.24 -147.15
C LYS A 935 -109.29 -75.65 -147.01
N LEU A 936 -109.54 -76.10 -145.77
CA LEU A 936 -110.14 -77.40 -145.48
C LEU A 936 -111.59 -77.51 -146.00
N LEU A 937 -112.36 -76.42 -145.90
CA LEU A 937 -113.75 -76.38 -146.36
C LEU A 937 -113.84 -76.39 -147.89
N LEU A 938 -112.97 -75.63 -148.57
CA LEU A 938 -112.83 -75.66 -150.04
C LEU A 938 -112.40 -77.03 -150.57
N GLN A 939 -111.52 -77.74 -149.85
CA GLN A 939 -111.14 -79.13 -150.15
C GLN A 939 -112.36 -80.08 -150.11
N LYS A 940 -113.17 -80.01 -149.05
CA LYS A 940 -114.38 -80.84 -148.90
C LYS A 940 -115.40 -80.61 -150.02
N MET A 941 -115.61 -79.36 -150.44
CA MET A 941 -116.55 -79.05 -151.53
C MET A 941 -116.12 -79.68 -152.86
N LYS A 942 -114.82 -79.63 -153.20
CA LYS A 942 -114.29 -80.25 -154.43
C LYS A 942 -114.50 -81.77 -154.46
N PHE A 943 -114.28 -82.45 -153.32
CA PHE A 943 -114.47 -83.90 -153.23
C PHE A 943 -115.92 -84.35 -153.50
N GLU A 944 -116.93 -83.65 -152.96
CA GLU A 944 -118.33 -84.00 -153.22
C GLU A 944 -118.76 -83.70 -154.66
N ASP A 945 -118.22 -82.65 -155.30
CA ASP A 945 -118.46 -82.38 -156.73
C ASP A 945 -117.83 -83.42 -157.66
N GLU A 946 -116.62 -83.91 -157.35
CA GLU A 946 -115.98 -84.99 -158.12
C GLU A 946 -116.71 -86.33 -157.94
N LYS A 947 -117.13 -86.65 -156.72
CA LYS A 947 -117.96 -87.83 -156.41
C LYS A 947 -119.27 -87.83 -157.23
N LYS A 948 -119.99 -86.71 -157.28
CA LYS A 948 -121.20 -86.55 -158.11
C LYS A 948 -120.94 -86.70 -159.60
N LYS A 949 -119.81 -86.16 -160.12
CA LYS A 949 -119.43 -86.34 -161.54
C LYS A 949 -119.21 -87.82 -161.87
N LEU A 950 -118.54 -88.56 -160.99
CA LEU A 950 -118.25 -89.98 -161.18
C LEU A 950 -119.54 -90.83 -161.17
N MET A 951 -120.48 -90.53 -160.26
CA MET A 951 -121.78 -91.20 -160.19
C MET A 951 -122.62 -91.01 -161.46
N ASN A 952 -122.72 -89.77 -161.93
CA ASN A 952 -123.45 -89.45 -163.17
C ASN A 952 -122.80 -90.09 -164.41
N TYR A 953 -121.46 -90.13 -164.47
CA TYR A 953 -120.74 -90.78 -165.58
C TYR A 953 -121.05 -92.28 -165.68
N PHE A 954 -121.05 -93.01 -164.56
CA PHE A 954 -121.40 -94.43 -164.55
C PHE A 954 -122.86 -94.67 -164.98
N ALA A 955 -123.79 -93.87 -164.47
CA ALA A 955 -125.22 -94.00 -164.77
C ALA A 955 -125.53 -93.77 -166.26
N ASP A 956 -124.83 -92.84 -166.93
CA ASP A 956 -124.93 -92.63 -168.38
C ASP A 956 -124.42 -93.84 -169.18
N LYS A 957 -123.31 -94.48 -168.76
CA LYS A 957 -122.77 -95.68 -169.45
C LYS A 957 -123.59 -96.94 -169.21
N PHE A 958 -124.19 -97.08 -168.04
CA PHE A 958 -124.98 -98.26 -167.66
C PHE A 958 -126.49 -98.00 -167.70
N ARG A 959 -126.94 -97.09 -168.57
CA ARG A 959 -128.31 -96.55 -168.66
C ARG A 959 -129.46 -97.58 -168.73
N ASN A 960 -129.20 -98.82 -169.15
CA ASN A 960 -130.20 -99.90 -169.13
C ASN A 960 -130.51 -100.44 -167.71
N PHE A 961 -129.63 -100.19 -166.74
CA PHE A 961 -129.75 -100.64 -165.35
C PHE A 961 -130.25 -99.55 -164.39
N PHE A 962 -130.29 -98.29 -164.85
CA PHE A 962 -130.77 -97.12 -164.12
C PHE A 962 -132.12 -96.63 -164.66
N SER A 963 -133.02 -96.22 -163.76
CA SER A 963 -134.32 -95.66 -164.16
C SER A 963 -134.20 -94.16 -164.48
N PRO A 964 -134.47 -93.69 -165.72
CA PRO A 964 -134.21 -92.30 -166.15
C PRO A 964 -135.15 -91.24 -165.53
N MET A 965 -135.96 -91.60 -164.52
CA MET A 965 -136.89 -90.72 -163.80
C MET A 965 -136.48 -90.49 -162.34
N LYS A 966 -135.29 -90.92 -161.92
CA LYS A 966 -134.75 -90.67 -160.57
C LYS A 966 -133.34 -90.04 -160.62
N PRO A 967 -133.00 -89.15 -159.68
CA PRO A 967 -131.64 -88.63 -159.53
C PRO A 967 -130.75 -89.69 -158.87
N ILE A 968 -129.57 -89.97 -159.45
CA ILE A 968 -128.65 -90.99 -158.93
C ILE A 968 -127.99 -90.50 -157.63
N ASP A 969 -128.32 -91.13 -156.51
CA ASP A 969 -127.61 -91.00 -155.24
C ASP A 969 -126.62 -92.17 -155.02
N ASP A 970 -125.93 -92.20 -153.88
CA ASP A 970 -124.94 -93.24 -153.54
C ASP A 970 -125.59 -94.65 -153.43
N HIS A 971 -126.88 -94.72 -153.11
CA HIS A 971 -127.62 -95.98 -152.98
C HIS A 971 -128.07 -96.51 -154.34
N GLU A 972 -128.68 -95.66 -155.18
CA GLU A 972 -129.08 -96.06 -156.53
C GLU A 972 -127.88 -96.27 -157.46
N TYR A 973 -126.77 -95.57 -157.24
CA TYR A 973 -125.47 -95.90 -157.86
C TYR A 973 -125.06 -97.34 -157.59
N ARG A 974 -124.98 -97.75 -156.31
CA ARG A 974 -124.61 -99.13 -155.91
C ARG A 974 -125.57 -100.16 -156.50
N PHE A 975 -126.88 -99.92 -156.40
CA PHE A 975 -127.90 -100.84 -156.91
C PHE A 975 -127.84 -101.00 -158.44
N GLY A 976 -127.51 -99.94 -159.18
CA GLY A 976 -127.26 -100.01 -160.62
C GLY A 976 -125.97 -100.76 -160.99
N VAL A 977 -124.91 -100.62 -160.19
CA VAL A 977 -123.67 -101.43 -160.32
C VAL A 977 -123.97 -102.92 -160.11
N GLU A 978 -124.71 -103.28 -159.06
CA GLU A 978 -125.07 -104.68 -158.75
C GLU A 978 -125.91 -105.31 -159.87
N LYS A 979 -126.93 -104.60 -160.39
CA LYS A 979 -127.72 -105.06 -161.54
C LYS A 979 -126.88 -105.29 -162.80
N ALA A 980 -125.95 -104.38 -163.11
CA ALA A 980 -125.06 -104.54 -164.25
C ALA A 980 -124.14 -105.76 -164.09
N PHE A 981 -123.67 -106.01 -162.86
CA PHE A 981 -122.82 -107.15 -162.53
C PHE A 981 -123.56 -108.51 -162.61
N ASP A 982 -124.82 -108.57 -162.17
CA ASP A 982 -125.61 -109.81 -162.24
C ASP A 982 -126.01 -110.17 -163.68
N GLU A 983 -126.37 -109.21 -164.53
CA GLU A 983 -126.63 -109.50 -165.95
C GLU A 983 -125.35 -109.92 -166.69
N TYR A 984 -124.18 -109.39 -166.29
CA TYR A 984 -122.88 -109.85 -166.79
C TYR A 984 -122.59 -111.32 -166.43
N LYS A 985 -122.83 -111.74 -165.17
CA LYS A 985 -122.73 -113.18 -164.78
C LYS A 985 -123.64 -114.08 -165.61
N LYS A 986 -124.84 -113.59 -165.90
CA LYS A 986 -125.89 -114.30 -166.66
C LYS A 986 -125.48 -114.53 -168.12
N LEU A 987 -124.82 -113.54 -168.74
CA LEU A 987 -124.22 -113.65 -170.08
C LEU A 987 -123.02 -114.62 -170.08
N LEU A 988 -122.16 -114.57 -169.06
CA LEU A 988 -121.07 -115.55 -168.88
C LEU A 988 -121.60 -116.99 -168.81
N ALA A 989 -122.65 -117.23 -168.02
CA ALA A 989 -123.28 -118.54 -167.90
C ALA A 989 -124.01 -119.00 -169.19
N ALA A 990 -124.34 -118.08 -170.10
CA ALA A 990 -124.86 -118.40 -171.43
C ALA A 990 -123.73 -118.81 -172.40
N ASP A 991 -122.62 -118.06 -172.43
CA ASP A 991 -121.43 -118.42 -173.24
C ASP A 991 -120.86 -119.78 -172.82
N GLU A 992 -120.80 -120.09 -171.52
CA GLU A 992 -120.34 -121.39 -171.03
C GLU A 992 -121.23 -122.56 -171.49
N LYS A 993 -122.55 -122.34 -171.64
CA LYS A 993 -123.47 -123.33 -172.22
C LYS A 993 -123.26 -123.51 -173.72
N ILE A 994 -123.02 -122.43 -174.45
CA ILE A 994 -122.75 -122.47 -175.90
C ILE A 994 -121.43 -123.21 -176.16
N ARG A 995 -120.37 -122.92 -175.38
CA ARG A 995 -119.09 -123.65 -175.43
C ARG A 995 -119.25 -125.16 -175.24
N LYS A 996 -120.07 -125.58 -174.27
CA LYS A 996 -120.37 -127.00 -174.01
C LYS A 996 -121.14 -127.65 -175.16
N LEU A 997 -122.10 -126.94 -175.77
CA LEU A 997 -122.83 -127.39 -176.97
C LEU A 997 -121.92 -127.59 -178.19
N LEU A 998 -120.86 -126.80 -178.31
CA LEU A 998 -119.89 -126.86 -179.41
C LEU A 998 -118.72 -127.84 -179.15
N ASN A 999 -118.71 -128.57 -178.03
CA ASN A 999 -117.56 -129.36 -177.55
C ASN A 999 -116.23 -128.58 -177.54
N ALA A 1000 -116.30 -127.27 -177.25
CA ALA A 1000 -115.14 -126.39 -177.21
C ALA A 1000 -114.12 -126.85 -176.16
N LYS A 1001 -112.84 -126.97 -176.55
CA LYS A 1001 -111.77 -127.33 -175.62
C LYS A 1001 -111.50 -126.18 -174.63
N GLN A 1002 -111.03 -126.50 -173.42
CA GLN A 1002 -110.56 -125.46 -172.49
C GLN A 1002 -109.48 -124.61 -173.15
N GLY A 1003 -109.68 -123.29 -173.16
CA GLY A 1003 -108.81 -122.30 -173.84
C GLY A 1003 -109.25 -121.92 -175.26
N GLN A 1004 -110.09 -122.71 -175.93
CA GLN A 1004 -110.67 -122.36 -177.24
C GLN A 1004 -111.71 -121.25 -177.08
N THR A 1005 -111.76 -120.24 -177.96
CA THR A 1005 -112.85 -119.25 -177.91
C THR A 1005 -114.14 -119.83 -178.49
N THR A 1006 -115.30 -119.28 -178.10
CA THR A 1006 -116.59 -119.74 -178.62
C THR A 1006 -116.66 -119.63 -180.16
N PRO A 1007 -116.14 -118.56 -180.81
CA PRO A 1007 -115.96 -118.51 -182.26
C PRO A 1007 -115.05 -119.60 -182.84
N ASP A 1008 -113.89 -119.89 -182.21
CA ASP A 1008 -112.96 -120.94 -182.70
C ASP A 1008 -113.60 -122.35 -182.69
N ALA A 1009 -114.52 -122.59 -181.76
CA ALA A 1009 -115.25 -123.85 -181.67
C ALA A 1009 -116.29 -124.00 -182.78
N VAL A 1010 -116.98 -122.91 -183.16
CA VAL A 1010 -117.84 -122.88 -184.35
C VAL A 1010 -117.01 -123.10 -185.62
N ALA A 1011 -115.85 -122.44 -185.74
CA ALA A 1011 -115.00 -122.56 -186.92
C ALA A 1011 -114.50 -124.00 -187.18
N GLN A 1012 -114.11 -124.74 -186.15
CA GLN A 1012 -113.68 -126.14 -186.31
C GLN A 1012 -114.80 -127.09 -186.75
N ILE A 1013 -116.06 -126.81 -186.39
CA ILE A 1013 -117.21 -127.62 -186.84
C ILE A 1013 -117.50 -127.39 -188.33
N ILE A 1014 -117.27 -126.17 -188.83
CA ILE A 1014 -117.42 -125.85 -190.26
C ILE A 1014 -116.34 -126.57 -191.08
N VAL A 1015 -115.06 -126.44 -190.71
CA VAL A 1015 -113.94 -127.03 -191.46
C VAL A 1015 -113.99 -128.56 -191.55
N ASN A 1016 -114.54 -129.26 -190.54
CA ASN A 1016 -114.62 -130.73 -190.53
C ASN A 1016 -115.69 -131.33 -191.48
N ASN A 1017 -116.51 -130.53 -192.16
CA ASN A 1017 -117.54 -131.04 -193.08
C ASN A 1017 -117.12 -131.06 -194.56
N ASP A 1018 -116.12 -130.27 -194.97
CA ASP A 1018 -115.70 -130.12 -196.38
C ASP A 1018 -114.69 -131.19 -196.87
N ILE A 1019 -114.99 -132.47 -196.61
CA ILE A 1019 -114.26 -133.63 -197.18
C ILE A 1019 -115.18 -134.52 -198.05
N LYS A 1020 -116.45 -134.11 -198.29
CA LYS A 1020 -117.40 -134.87 -199.11
C LYS A 1020 -118.28 -134.00 -200.03
N LEU A 1021 -117.68 -133.22 -200.94
CA LEU A 1021 -118.24 -133.06 -202.30
C LEU A 1021 -117.33 -132.48 -203.41
N GLN A 1022 -116.00 -132.61 -203.32
CA GLN A 1022 -115.17 -133.04 -204.46
C GLN A 1022 -113.80 -133.56 -204.02
#